data_AF-A0A6G6X3V7-F1
#
_entry.id   AF-A0A6G6X3V7-F1
#
_cell.length_a   1.000
_cell.length_b   1.000
_cell.length_c   1.000
_cell.angle_alpha   90.00
_cell.angle_beta   90.00
_cell.angle_gamma   90.00
#
_symmetry.space_group_name_H-M   'P 1'
#
loop_
_entity.id
_entity.type
_entity.pdbx_description
1 polymer ?
#
loop_
_entity_poly.entity_id
_entity_poly.type
_entity_poly.pdbx_seq_one_letter_code
_entity_poly.pdbx_strand_id
1 'polypeptide(L)'
;MPPLSDQPIDTSRPICRNLEAQRKRYAEDHARWLRRLRETRDPDERDRIMETLERLEYQIQDVEYQLTEAGCYLPEEVPHSVTIKIEGMEVTQAIQFYRQLGSGGTPNSVPLVANKATLCRVYVQNGYHQDLRFTGRILVMAWNNNTLKYDILRRELTPRNERSLIVLPATATSDRRRLANTLNFVLDASHCNERLQLDAEVWVEGHRGDPSYTGKGGCELLFNTRERPVIHCYRYSLTGFSPTIAEPTDAACRTTMELAPRILPIEGLTIRDRGVRTFGGALDTNNKYDQMRIEVQGLRDGTTPTPLDHEIFVAMVPAHTQASGVTAAGAALSNSFWCLADREDTFAHELAHLIIPGDDHVLDAACTTPENVDTNYPDYPNTTRPSGIGEFGVDLGTSPMEIFGPDTSDLMSYCRPRWISPYNYARAFSSPMLNPYDRLLVRAGEAQKLLVRFTVEREGTATLLWAFHLPGEAPRRVDKYETPLSLQLYRADGDLLVARRCHPASDASILDPYADFLETLPWTDDVTRIVLTRNGEVIASWDVAEVPSEPIARDLSATPVVRRDVESGLRISWKRARRRSETHQMLRYSPDGGATWIPYAIDIEGDEVEIPLDLLRGAGDLRFQLATSTGIRTTFIETSVPRLGSEAVRVVEILAPAADAVLSTRQPVRLIGRTEMWLDGRSDDPHAYWTSNRDGFLADGLQAEIDGLSRGRHVLRLVVDDGTSETSDRVIVSVGDD
;
A
#
# COMPACT_ATOMS: atom_id res chain seq x y z
N MET A 1 -30.66 -31.39 14.47
CA MET A 1 -31.53 -30.41 15.13
C MET A 1 -30.70 -29.56 16.08
N PRO A 2 -30.73 -28.22 15.95
CA PRO A 2 -30.48 -27.37 17.10
C PRO A 2 -31.54 -27.70 18.17
N PRO A 3 -31.22 -27.62 19.48
CA PRO A 3 -32.24 -27.75 20.50
C PRO A 3 -33.31 -26.67 20.30
N LEU A 4 -34.58 -27.04 20.48
CA LEU A 4 -35.66 -26.07 20.68
C LEU A 4 -35.19 -25.08 21.76
N SER A 5 -35.42 -23.78 21.57
CA SER A 5 -35.06 -22.82 22.62
C SER A 5 -35.83 -23.17 23.90
N ASP A 6 -35.09 -23.54 24.96
CA ASP A 6 -35.58 -23.81 26.32
C ASP A 6 -35.99 -22.51 27.06
N GLN A 7 -35.85 -21.35 26.41
CA GLN A 7 -36.24 -20.07 27.00
C GLN A 7 -37.77 -19.98 27.18
N PRO A 8 -38.24 -19.52 28.35
CA PRO A 8 -39.67 -19.35 28.61
C PRO A 8 -40.27 -18.28 27.67
N ILE A 9 -41.50 -18.49 27.21
CA ILE A 9 -42.21 -17.59 26.29
C ILE A 9 -43.30 -16.83 27.06
N ASP A 10 -43.47 -15.54 26.74
CA ASP A 10 -44.50 -14.68 27.32
C ASP A 10 -45.90 -15.06 26.78
N THR A 11 -46.49 -16.11 27.34
CA THR A 11 -47.83 -16.56 26.96
C THR A 11 -48.96 -15.61 27.38
N SER A 12 -48.66 -14.49 28.07
CA SER A 12 -49.63 -13.44 28.37
C SER A 12 -50.04 -12.67 27.11
N ARG A 13 -49.11 -12.54 26.13
CA ARG A 13 -49.35 -11.90 24.84
C ARG A 13 -50.03 -12.86 23.86
N PRO A 14 -51.16 -12.48 23.24
CA PRO A 14 -51.90 -13.37 22.33
C PRO A 14 -51.07 -13.89 21.15
N ILE A 15 -50.19 -13.05 20.59
CA ILE A 15 -49.31 -13.43 19.46
C ILE A 15 -48.31 -14.52 19.87
N CYS A 16 -47.69 -14.37 21.04
CA CYS A 16 -46.70 -15.32 21.56
C CYS A 16 -47.33 -16.65 21.95
N ARG A 17 -48.52 -16.62 22.56
CA ARG A 17 -49.30 -17.82 22.86
C ARG A 17 -49.66 -18.62 21.61
N ASN A 18 -50.07 -17.94 20.53
CA ASN A 18 -50.44 -18.59 19.28
C ASN A 18 -49.22 -19.22 18.58
N LEU A 19 -48.12 -18.47 18.50
CA LEU A 19 -46.87 -18.96 17.91
C LEU A 19 -46.30 -20.13 18.71
N GLU A 20 -46.34 -20.10 20.05
CA GLU A 20 -45.88 -21.24 20.84
C GLU A 20 -46.77 -22.48 20.67
N ALA A 21 -48.09 -22.31 20.60
CA ALA A 21 -49.00 -23.41 20.31
C ALA A 21 -48.71 -24.03 18.93
N GLN A 22 -48.39 -23.19 17.93
CA GLN A 22 -48.00 -23.64 16.60
C GLN A 22 -46.65 -24.38 16.61
N ARG A 23 -45.65 -23.85 17.33
CA ARG A 23 -44.33 -24.50 17.55
C ARG A 23 -44.50 -25.89 18.16
N LYS A 24 -45.30 -26.00 19.24
CA LYS A 24 -45.57 -27.28 19.92
C LYS A 24 -46.24 -28.28 18.99
N ARG A 25 -47.24 -27.83 18.22
CA ARG A 25 -47.92 -28.69 17.25
C ARG A 25 -46.97 -29.24 16.18
N TYR A 26 -46.11 -28.40 15.59
CA TYR A 26 -45.14 -28.87 14.61
C TYR A 26 -44.11 -29.82 15.22
N ALA A 27 -43.64 -29.55 16.45
CA ALA A 27 -42.74 -30.44 17.17
C ALA A 27 -43.37 -31.81 17.47
N GLU A 28 -44.64 -31.84 17.87
CA GLU A 28 -45.40 -33.08 18.09
C GLU A 28 -45.60 -33.87 16.79
N ASP A 29 -45.97 -33.18 15.71
CA ASP A 29 -46.12 -33.77 14.37
C ASP A 29 -44.78 -34.33 13.89
N HIS A 30 -43.68 -33.59 14.07
CA HIS A 30 -42.32 -34.03 13.73
C HIS A 30 -41.94 -35.28 14.53
N ALA A 31 -42.13 -35.29 15.85
CA ALA A 31 -41.86 -36.45 16.69
C ALA A 31 -42.70 -37.68 16.29
N ARG A 32 -43.93 -37.48 15.84
CA ARG A 32 -44.79 -38.56 15.32
C ARG A 32 -44.23 -39.14 14.01
N TRP A 33 -43.84 -38.30 13.06
CA TRP A 33 -43.25 -38.75 11.80
C TRP A 33 -41.89 -39.41 12.00
N LEU A 34 -41.11 -38.96 12.97
CA LEU A 34 -39.81 -39.55 13.30
C LEU A 34 -39.95 -40.96 13.90
N ARG A 35 -41.01 -41.20 14.71
CA ARG A 35 -41.39 -42.55 15.14
C ARG A 35 -41.81 -43.43 13.97
N ARG A 36 -42.67 -42.91 13.07
CA ARG A 36 -43.10 -43.64 11.87
C ARG A 36 -41.92 -44.01 10.96
N LEU A 37 -40.96 -43.11 10.76
CA LEU A 37 -39.74 -43.39 9.98
C LEU A 37 -38.94 -44.58 10.55
N ARG A 38 -38.92 -44.77 11.87
CA ARG A 38 -38.24 -45.91 12.51
C ARG A 38 -38.94 -47.24 12.26
N GLU A 39 -40.25 -47.21 12.00
CA GLU A 39 -41.10 -48.39 11.80
C GLU A 39 -41.24 -48.75 10.31
N THR A 40 -41.15 -47.77 9.40
CA THR A 40 -41.27 -47.96 7.95
C THR A 40 -40.02 -48.59 7.33
N ARG A 41 -40.20 -49.70 6.61
CA ARG A 41 -39.14 -50.42 5.88
C ARG A 41 -39.16 -50.24 4.36
N ASP A 42 -40.25 -49.70 3.82
CA ASP A 42 -40.40 -49.42 2.40
C ASP A 42 -39.59 -48.17 1.98
N PRO A 43 -38.68 -48.24 0.99
CA PRO A 43 -37.81 -47.12 0.62
C PRO A 43 -38.56 -45.89 0.13
N ASP A 44 -39.56 -46.05 -0.74
CA ASP A 44 -40.31 -44.93 -1.33
C ASP A 44 -41.16 -44.21 -0.28
N GLU A 45 -41.74 -44.96 0.68
CA GLU A 45 -42.44 -44.38 1.81
C GLU A 45 -41.49 -43.67 2.78
N ARG A 46 -40.28 -44.20 3.00
CA ARG A 46 -39.25 -43.54 3.83
C ARG A 46 -38.84 -42.19 3.25
N ASP A 47 -38.63 -42.10 1.94
CA ASP A 47 -38.24 -40.84 1.28
C ASP A 47 -39.33 -39.77 1.44
N ARG A 48 -40.60 -40.14 1.26
CA ARG A 48 -41.74 -39.22 1.51
C ARG A 48 -41.86 -38.78 2.97
N ILE A 49 -41.52 -39.66 3.91
CA ILE A 49 -41.47 -39.32 5.33
C ILE A 49 -40.33 -38.35 5.61
N MET A 50 -39.16 -38.54 4.99
CA MET A 50 -38.01 -37.64 5.12
C MET A 50 -38.34 -36.24 4.59
N GLU A 51 -38.94 -36.10 3.41
CA GLU A 51 -39.41 -34.80 2.88
C GLU A 51 -40.41 -34.12 3.83
N THR A 52 -41.27 -34.90 4.49
CA THR A 52 -42.23 -34.38 5.45
C THR A 52 -41.55 -33.90 6.74
N LEU A 53 -40.49 -34.59 7.19
CA LEU A 53 -39.69 -34.18 8.34
C LEU A 53 -38.93 -32.88 8.04
N GLU A 54 -38.25 -32.79 6.89
CA GLU A 54 -37.54 -31.57 6.46
C GLU A 54 -38.48 -30.35 6.39
N ARG A 55 -39.69 -30.53 5.83
CA ARG A 55 -40.69 -29.47 5.81
C ARG A 55 -41.12 -29.04 7.22
N LEU A 56 -41.31 -29.98 8.14
CA LEU A 56 -41.68 -29.68 9.52
C LEU A 56 -40.54 -28.99 10.27
N GLU A 57 -39.28 -29.36 10.01
CA GLU A 57 -38.11 -28.67 10.56
C GLU A 57 -38.07 -27.21 10.11
N TYR A 58 -38.30 -26.95 8.82
CA TYR A 58 -38.39 -25.58 8.28
C TYR A 58 -39.52 -24.79 8.95
N GLN A 59 -40.69 -25.40 9.13
CA GLN A 59 -41.83 -24.76 9.79
C GLN A 59 -41.57 -24.45 11.27
N ILE A 60 -40.81 -25.31 11.98
CA ILE A 60 -40.40 -25.05 13.36
C ILE A 60 -39.45 -23.84 13.39
N GLN A 61 -38.45 -23.80 12.50
CA GLN A 61 -37.49 -22.69 12.43
C GLN A 61 -38.16 -21.36 12.08
N ASP A 62 -39.12 -21.35 11.14
CA ASP A 62 -39.88 -20.16 10.77
C ASP A 62 -40.68 -19.61 11.97
N VAL A 63 -41.33 -20.49 12.75
CA VAL A 63 -42.04 -20.07 13.96
C VAL A 63 -41.08 -19.59 15.05
N GLU A 64 -39.90 -20.19 15.20
CA GLU A 64 -38.87 -19.71 16.13
C GLU A 64 -38.32 -18.33 15.76
N TYR A 65 -38.16 -18.07 14.47
CA TYR A 65 -37.80 -16.74 13.95
C TYR A 65 -38.89 -15.72 14.28
N GLN A 66 -40.16 -16.04 14.01
CA GLN A 66 -41.29 -15.17 14.33
C GLN A 66 -41.44 -14.91 15.84
N LEU A 67 -41.18 -15.91 16.69
CA LEU A 67 -41.12 -15.73 18.15
C LEU A 67 -40.01 -14.76 18.57
N THR A 68 -38.87 -14.79 17.88
CA THR A 68 -37.74 -13.89 18.13
C THR A 68 -38.07 -12.47 17.67
N GLU A 69 -38.58 -12.30 16.45
CA GLU A 69 -38.96 -11.01 15.88
C GLU A 69 -40.07 -10.31 16.68
N ALA A 70 -41.06 -11.09 17.16
CA ALA A 70 -42.15 -10.58 17.99
C ALA A 70 -41.75 -10.28 19.45
N GLY A 71 -40.50 -10.58 19.84
CA GLY A 71 -40.00 -10.42 21.20
C GLY A 71 -40.79 -11.27 22.20
N CYS A 72 -41.08 -12.53 21.85
CA CYS A 72 -41.95 -13.41 22.64
C CYS A 72 -41.20 -14.23 23.68
N TYR A 73 -39.89 -14.42 23.53
CA TYR A 73 -39.08 -15.02 24.58
C TYR A 73 -39.03 -14.05 25.75
N LEU A 74 -39.45 -14.54 26.92
CA LEU A 74 -39.15 -13.85 28.16
C LEU A 74 -37.63 -13.81 28.26
N PRO A 75 -37.04 -12.64 28.58
CA PRO A 75 -35.65 -12.61 28.95
C PRO A 75 -35.42 -13.68 30.03
N GLU A 76 -34.31 -14.42 29.95
CA GLU A 76 -33.80 -15.04 31.17
C GLU A 76 -33.82 -13.96 32.26
N GLU A 77 -34.25 -14.28 33.47
CA GLU A 77 -34.21 -13.34 34.59
C GLU A 77 -32.74 -12.95 34.82
N VAL A 78 -32.27 -11.93 34.09
CA VAL A 78 -31.08 -11.20 34.43
C VAL A 78 -31.54 -10.26 35.56
N PRO A 79 -31.13 -10.48 36.81
CA PRO A 79 -31.59 -9.73 37.97
C PRO A 79 -31.29 -8.24 37.82
N HIS A 80 -32.09 -7.44 38.53
CA HIS A 80 -32.06 -5.99 38.55
C HIS A 80 -30.63 -5.39 38.50
N SER A 81 -30.39 -4.63 37.43
CA SER A 81 -29.17 -3.87 37.10
C SER A 81 -27.91 -4.71 36.82
N VAL A 82 -27.59 -4.91 35.54
CA VAL A 82 -26.23 -5.28 35.11
C VAL A 82 -25.45 -3.99 34.96
N THR A 83 -24.38 -3.82 35.75
CA THR A 83 -23.46 -2.70 35.51
C THR A 83 -22.60 -3.04 34.29
N ILE A 84 -22.99 -2.52 33.13
CA ILE A 84 -22.18 -2.55 31.91
C ILE A 84 -21.32 -1.29 31.90
N LYS A 85 -20.01 -1.47 32.00
CA LYS A 85 -19.07 -0.36 31.88
C LYS A 85 -18.29 -0.48 30.59
N ILE A 86 -18.29 0.59 29.79
CA ILE A 86 -17.34 0.76 28.70
C ILE A 86 -16.05 1.29 29.35
N GLU A 87 -15.00 0.45 29.38
CA GLU A 87 -13.69 0.83 29.94
C GLU A 87 -12.98 1.86 29.06
N GLY A 88 -13.28 1.84 27.76
CA GLY A 88 -12.83 2.83 26.80
C GLY A 88 -12.94 2.33 25.38
N MET A 89 -12.51 3.18 24.46
CA MET A 89 -12.50 2.92 23.02
C MET A 89 -11.06 3.11 22.54
N GLU A 90 -10.46 2.08 21.92
CA GLU A 90 -9.19 2.17 21.20
C GLU A 90 -9.48 2.43 19.72
N VAL A 91 -8.76 3.36 19.11
CA VAL A 91 -8.94 3.71 17.69
C VAL A 91 -7.62 3.60 16.95
N THR A 92 -7.55 2.65 16.01
CA THR A 92 -6.29 2.16 15.44
C THR A 92 -6.40 1.99 13.92
N GLN A 93 -5.40 2.50 13.20
CA GLN A 93 -5.22 2.25 11.76
C GLN A 93 -4.08 1.25 11.46
N ALA A 94 -3.04 1.25 12.30
CA ALA A 94 -1.91 0.32 12.21
C ALA A 94 -1.39 -0.02 13.62
N ILE A 95 -1.17 1.01 14.45
CA ILE A 95 -0.63 0.89 15.81
C ILE A 95 -1.25 1.99 16.68
N GLN A 96 -1.42 1.74 17.98
CA GLN A 96 -1.97 2.73 18.91
C GLN A 96 -1.48 2.55 20.34
N PHE A 97 -1.32 3.65 21.07
CA PHE A 97 -1.14 3.61 22.52
C PHE A 97 -2.48 3.38 23.21
N TYR A 98 -2.53 2.46 24.19
CA TYR A 98 -3.74 2.26 24.98
C TYR A 98 -3.45 1.78 26.41
N ARG A 99 -4.41 2.01 27.32
CA ARG A 99 -4.22 1.81 28.78
C ARG A 99 -3.95 0.35 29.17
N GLN A 100 -4.64 -0.58 28.53
CA GLN A 100 -4.51 -2.01 28.84
C GLN A 100 -3.31 -2.60 28.13
N LEU A 101 -2.36 -3.17 28.88
CA LEU A 101 -1.15 -3.84 28.36
C LEU A 101 -0.27 -2.97 27.45
N GLY A 102 -0.40 -1.64 27.53
CA GLY A 102 0.43 -0.69 26.79
C GLY A 102 1.74 -0.33 27.51
N SER A 103 2.62 0.31 26.77
CA SER A 103 3.94 0.80 27.19
C SER A 103 3.91 2.10 28.00
N GLY A 104 2.73 2.72 28.17
CA GLY A 104 2.55 3.91 29.00
C GLY A 104 2.31 5.21 28.24
N GLY A 105 2.18 5.18 26.91
CA GLY A 105 1.76 6.34 26.12
C GLY A 105 0.32 6.80 26.38
N THR A 106 0.01 8.03 25.97
CA THR A 106 -1.35 8.57 26.12
C THR A 106 -2.31 7.78 25.22
N PRO A 107 -3.44 7.27 25.74
CA PRO A 107 -4.36 6.48 24.93
C PRO A 107 -4.87 7.24 23.70
N ASN A 108 -4.91 6.57 22.54
CA ASN A 108 -5.32 7.15 21.27
C ASN A 108 -4.47 8.36 20.80
N SER A 109 -3.20 8.45 21.20
CA SER A 109 -2.33 9.56 20.81
C SER A 109 -1.52 9.34 19.52
N VAL A 110 -1.49 8.13 18.95
CA VAL A 110 -0.94 7.91 17.61
C VAL A 110 -1.89 8.60 16.61
N PRO A 111 -1.41 9.57 15.81
CA PRO A 111 -2.27 10.34 14.92
C PRO A 111 -2.93 9.48 13.84
N LEU A 112 -4.14 9.84 13.43
CA LEU A 112 -4.89 9.16 12.38
C LEU A 112 -4.71 9.86 11.04
N VAL A 113 -4.57 9.08 9.97
CA VAL A 113 -4.43 9.53 8.58
C VAL A 113 -5.80 9.55 7.91
N ALA A 114 -6.09 10.62 7.18
CA ALA A 114 -7.34 10.72 6.42
C ALA A 114 -7.42 9.63 5.33
N ASN A 115 -8.63 9.26 4.92
CA ASN A 115 -8.90 8.25 3.89
C ASN A 115 -8.24 6.90 4.13
N LYS A 116 -8.05 6.52 5.41
CA LYS A 116 -7.48 5.23 5.79
C LYS A 116 -8.44 4.49 6.73
N ALA A 117 -8.75 3.24 6.41
CA ALA A 117 -9.66 2.40 7.19
C ALA A 117 -9.21 2.35 8.65
N THR A 118 -10.17 2.46 9.57
CA THR A 118 -9.88 2.65 11.00
C THR A 118 -10.73 1.70 11.84
N LEU A 119 -10.07 0.93 12.71
CA LEU A 119 -10.74 0.07 13.67
C LEU A 119 -11.00 0.82 14.97
N CYS A 120 -12.25 0.81 15.42
CA CYS A 120 -12.64 1.19 16.77
C CYS A 120 -12.96 -0.06 17.59
N ARG A 121 -12.18 -0.30 18.64
CA ARG A 121 -12.38 -1.41 19.59
C ARG A 121 -13.00 -0.87 20.86
N VAL A 122 -14.20 -1.34 21.19
CA VAL A 122 -14.91 -0.98 22.43
C VAL A 122 -14.62 -2.04 23.48
N TYR A 123 -14.03 -1.62 24.59
CA TYR A 123 -13.69 -2.46 25.73
C TYR A 123 -14.82 -2.46 26.73
N VAL A 124 -15.31 -3.65 27.08
CA VAL A 124 -16.46 -3.84 27.96
C VAL A 124 -15.99 -4.57 29.21
N GLN A 125 -16.47 -4.12 30.37
CA GLN A 125 -16.38 -4.88 31.60
C GLN A 125 -17.74 -5.54 31.87
N ASN A 126 -17.72 -6.87 32.01
CA ASN A 126 -18.83 -7.62 32.56
C ASN A 126 -18.80 -7.48 34.08
N GLY A 127 -19.61 -6.58 34.65
CA GLY A 127 -19.75 -6.42 36.11
C GLY A 127 -20.60 -7.49 36.80
N TYR A 128 -21.10 -8.47 36.05
CA TYR A 128 -22.04 -9.47 36.54
C TYR A 128 -21.34 -10.79 36.88
N HIS A 129 -21.98 -11.62 37.72
CA HIS A 129 -21.41 -12.86 38.25
C HIS A 129 -21.60 -14.08 37.34
N GLN A 130 -22.14 -13.88 36.13
CA GLN A 130 -22.29 -14.89 35.09
C GLN A 130 -21.71 -14.38 33.78
N ASP A 131 -21.43 -15.30 32.88
CA ASP A 131 -21.00 -14.99 31.52
C ASP A 131 -22.13 -14.25 30.79
N LEU A 132 -21.79 -13.15 30.14
CA LEU A 132 -22.74 -12.33 29.39
C LEU A 132 -22.30 -12.19 27.94
N ARG A 133 -23.31 -12.11 27.08
CA ARG A 133 -23.15 -11.81 25.67
C ARG A 133 -23.43 -10.34 25.42
N PHE A 134 -22.49 -9.65 24.80
CA PHE A 134 -22.60 -8.24 24.49
C PHE A 134 -22.64 -8.02 22.98
N THR A 135 -23.46 -7.07 22.57
CA THR A 135 -23.44 -6.49 21.23
C THR A 135 -23.58 -4.97 21.37
N GLY A 136 -23.54 -4.23 20.26
CA GLY A 136 -23.60 -2.79 20.33
C GLY A 136 -23.74 -2.11 18.99
N ARG A 137 -23.63 -0.79 19.01
CA ARG A 137 -23.50 0.06 17.83
C ARG A 137 -22.55 1.22 18.10
N ILE A 138 -22.01 1.80 17.03
CA ILE A 138 -21.40 3.14 17.05
C ILE A 138 -22.21 4.07 16.15
N LEU A 139 -22.59 5.22 16.68
CA LEU A 139 -23.08 6.35 15.90
C LEU A 139 -21.88 7.22 15.51
N VAL A 140 -21.65 7.37 14.21
CA VAL A 140 -20.62 8.24 13.65
C VAL A 140 -21.24 9.57 13.28
N MET A 141 -20.65 10.68 13.74
CA MET A 141 -21.10 12.04 13.48
C MET A 141 -19.93 12.93 13.04
N ALA A 142 -20.14 13.75 12.00
CA ALA A 142 -19.14 14.72 11.54
C ALA A 142 -19.31 16.09 12.21
N TRP A 143 -18.19 16.79 12.44
CA TRP A 143 -18.19 18.16 12.93
C TRP A 143 -18.30 19.16 11.77
N ASN A 144 -19.05 20.26 11.94
CA ASN A 144 -19.05 21.39 10.99
C ASN A 144 -18.91 22.71 11.74
N ASN A 145 -17.85 23.49 11.46
CA ASN A 145 -17.57 24.79 12.10
C ASN A 145 -17.67 24.72 13.64
N ASN A 146 -17.05 23.71 14.26
CA ASN A 146 -17.11 23.43 15.71
C ASN A 146 -18.53 23.26 16.29
N THR A 147 -19.54 23.04 15.44
CA THR A 147 -20.89 22.68 15.87
C THR A 147 -21.13 21.22 15.49
N LEU A 148 -21.53 20.40 16.46
CA LEU A 148 -21.96 19.02 16.20
C LEU A 148 -23.30 19.09 15.45
N LYS A 149 -23.29 18.93 14.12
CA LYS A 149 -24.52 18.91 13.34
C LYS A 149 -24.96 17.47 13.14
N TYR A 150 -26.00 17.09 13.87
CA TYR A 150 -26.67 15.77 13.80
C TYR A 150 -27.19 15.38 12.40
N ASP A 151 -27.21 16.31 11.44
CA ASP A 151 -27.88 16.17 10.13
C ASP A 151 -26.93 15.95 8.92
N ILE A 152 -25.59 16.00 9.08
CA ILE A 152 -24.67 15.97 7.93
C ILE A 152 -24.27 14.56 7.52
N LEU A 153 -23.95 13.69 8.50
CA LEU A 153 -23.65 12.27 8.31
C LEU A 153 -23.98 11.56 9.63
N ARG A 154 -25.06 10.77 9.66
CA ARG A 154 -25.38 9.88 10.78
C ARG A 154 -25.36 8.45 10.26
N ARG A 155 -24.25 7.75 10.53
CA ARG A 155 -24.10 6.34 10.17
C ARG A 155 -24.09 5.50 11.45
N GLU A 156 -24.84 4.41 11.43
CA GLU A 156 -24.81 3.39 12.47
C GLU A 156 -23.88 2.26 12.01
N LEU A 157 -22.85 1.97 12.79
CA LEU A 157 -21.96 0.83 12.58
C LEU A 157 -22.34 -0.31 13.53
N THR A 158 -22.35 -1.52 13.00
CA THR A 158 -22.50 -2.76 13.76
C THR A 158 -21.13 -3.43 13.97
N PRO A 159 -20.95 -4.23 15.03
CA PRO A 159 -19.70 -4.93 15.28
C PRO A 159 -19.41 -5.95 14.17
N ARG A 160 -18.17 -5.99 13.67
CA ARG A 160 -17.65 -6.99 12.73
C ARG A 160 -17.16 -8.29 13.41
N ASN A 161 -17.55 -8.51 14.65
CA ASN A 161 -17.32 -9.78 15.34
C ASN A 161 -18.17 -10.91 14.71
N GLU A 162 -17.82 -12.17 14.98
CA GLU A 162 -18.69 -13.30 14.63
C GLU A 162 -20.07 -13.09 15.26
N ARG A 163 -21.13 -13.15 14.43
CA ARG A 163 -22.52 -12.85 14.83
C ARG A 163 -22.72 -11.47 15.47
N SER A 164 -21.81 -10.53 15.23
CA SER A 164 -21.82 -9.17 15.80
C SER A 164 -21.91 -9.14 17.34
N LEU A 165 -21.33 -10.14 18.01
CA LEU A 165 -21.35 -10.24 19.47
C LEU A 165 -20.00 -10.68 20.05
N ILE A 166 -19.82 -10.44 21.36
CA ILE A 166 -18.74 -11.02 22.16
C ILE A 166 -19.33 -11.73 23.37
N VAL A 167 -18.60 -12.72 23.89
CA VAL A 167 -18.93 -13.39 25.16
C VAL A 167 -17.82 -13.06 26.15
N LEU A 168 -18.19 -12.44 27.28
CA LEU A 168 -17.24 -12.15 28.35
C LEU A 168 -17.60 -12.97 29.60
N PRO A 169 -16.61 -13.66 30.21
CA PRO A 169 -16.84 -14.39 31.43
C PRO A 169 -17.32 -13.50 32.58
N ALA A 170 -17.91 -14.13 33.59
CA ALA A 170 -18.29 -13.46 34.84
C ALA A 170 -17.16 -12.57 35.39
N THR A 171 -17.48 -11.32 35.74
CA THR A 171 -16.55 -10.32 36.29
C THR A 171 -15.34 -9.95 35.40
N ALA A 172 -15.29 -10.44 34.16
CA ALA A 172 -14.16 -10.23 33.26
C ALA A 172 -14.22 -8.86 32.58
N THR A 173 -13.04 -8.37 32.20
CA THR A 173 -12.88 -7.22 31.31
C THR A 173 -12.35 -7.71 29.97
N SER A 174 -12.75 -7.05 28.88
CA SER A 174 -12.17 -7.24 27.56
C SER A 174 -10.64 -7.36 27.60
N ASP A 175 -10.08 -8.28 26.82
CA ASP A 175 -8.64 -8.49 26.70
C ASP A 175 -8.14 -7.95 25.35
N ARG A 176 -7.29 -6.92 25.38
CA ARG A 176 -6.69 -6.28 24.21
C ARG A 176 -6.00 -7.25 23.26
N ARG A 177 -5.46 -8.38 23.76
CA ARG A 177 -4.80 -9.41 22.93
C ARG A 177 -5.74 -10.16 21.99
N ARG A 178 -7.05 -10.10 22.23
CA ARG A 178 -8.03 -10.96 21.55
C ARG A 178 -9.17 -10.13 20.96
N LEU A 179 -9.26 -10.07 19.63
CA LEU A 179 -10.38 -9.42 18.93
C LEU A 179 -11.74 -9.94 19.40
N ALA A 180 -11.86 -11.25 19.67
CA ALA A 180 -13.10 -11.86 20.15
C ALA A 180 -13.56 -11.37 21.54
N ASN A 181 -12.72 -10.66 22.30
CA ASN A 181 -13.08 -10.09 23.60
C ASN A 181 -13.40 -8.59 23.53
N THR A 182 -13.34 -7.95 22.36
CA THR A 182 -13.69 -6.54 22.16
C THR A 182 -14.77 -6.44 21.09
N LEU A 183 -15.70 -5.49 21.24
CA LEU A 183 -16.62 -5.16 20.14
C LEU A 183 -15.85 -4.33 19.11
N ASN A 184 -15.72 -4.84 17.89
CA ASN A 184 -14.85 -4.30 16.85
C ASN A 184 -15.68 -3.65 15.76
N PHE A 185 -15.49 -2.37 15.51
CA PHE A 185 -16.22 -1.59 14.49
C PHE A 185 -15.22 -1.02 13.50
N VAL A 186 -15.45 -1.19 12.21
CA VAL A 186 -14.55 -0.66 11.17
C VAL A 186 -15.22 0.54 10.52
N LEU A 187 -14.51 1.68 10.54
CA LEU A 187 -14.81 2.82 9.69
C LEU A 187 -14.11 2.61 8.34
N ASP A 188 -14.90 2.57 7.27
CA ASP A 188 -14.35 2.49 5.91
C ASP A 188 -13.53 3.75 5.61
N ALA A 189 -12.46 3.59 4.81
CA ALA A 189 -11.52 4.65 4.48
C ALA A 189 -12.19 5.96 4.05
N SER A 190 -13.18 5.91 3.16
CA SER A 190 -13.91 7.08 2.64
C SER A 190 -14.63 7.90 3.72
N HIS A 191 -14.89 7.34 4.90
CA HIS A 191 -15.52 8.04 6.03
C HIS A 191 -14.50 8.60 7.01
N CYS A 192 -13.23 8.23 6.89
CA CYS A 192 -12.15 8.65 7.78
C CYS A 192 -11.56 9.99 7.30
N ASN A 193 -12.37 11.04 7.29
CA ASN A 193 -11.93 12.39 6.94
C ASN A 193 -12.37 13.39 8.02
N GLU A 194 -11.69 14.54 8.07
CA GLU A 194 -12.00 15.65 8.97
C GLU A 194 -12.01 15.25 10.47
N ARG A 195 -12.89 15.88 11.25
CA ARG A 195 -13.08 15.63 12.68
C ARG A 195 -14.39 14.89 12.87
N LEU A 196 -14.36 13.76 13.57
CA LEU A 196 -15.53 12.91 13.84
C LEU A 196 -15.77 12.76 15.35
N GLN A 197 -17.03 12.54 15.72
CA GLN A 197 -17.45 12.07 17.04
C GLN A 197 -18.01 10.66 16.90
N LEU A 198 -17.52 9.73 17.72
CA LEU A 198 -18.03 8.38 17.84
C LEU A 198 -18.75 8.23 19.17
N ASP A 199 -20.02 7.83 19.11
CA ASP A 199 -20.82 7.49 20.30
C ASP A 199 -21.17 5.99 20.27
N ALA A 200 -20.55 5.24 21.17
CA ALA A 200 -20.78 3.82 21.36
C ALA A 200 -21.92 3.55 22.34
N GLU A 201 -22.78 2.61 21.99
CA GLU A 201 -23.82 2.05 22.85
C GLU A 201 -23.68 0.52 22.83
N VAL A 202 -23.48 -0.08 24.00
CA VAL A 202 -23.26 -1.52 24.17
C VAL A 202 -24.35 -2.08 25.07
N TRP A 203 -24.95 -3.21 24.71
CA TRP A 203 -26.00 -3.85 25.51
C TRP A 203 -25.83 -5.36 25.59
N VAL A 204 -26.47 -5.97 26.59
CA VAL A 204 -26.59 -7.43 26.70
C VAL A 204 -27.53 -7.95 25.61
N GLU A 205 -27.15 -9.04 24.94
CA GLU A 205 -27.97 -9.70 23.91
C GLU A 205 -29.44 -9.83 24.35
N GLY A 206 -30.38 -9.36 23.52
CA GLY A 206 -31.82 -9.35 23.83
C GLY A 206 -32.36 -8.12 24.56
N HIS A 207 -31.51 -7.22 25.07
CA HIS A 207 -31.93 -6.07 25.90
C HIS A 207 -31.69 -4.69 25.24
N ARG A 208 -31.77 -4.61 23.90
CA ARG A 208 -31.56 -3.34 23.19
C ARG A 208 -32.55 -2.27 23.65
N GLY A 209 -32.04 -1.11 24.05
CA GLY A 209 -32.86 0.04 24.45
C GLY A 209 -33.27 0.06 25.92
N ASP A 210 -32.92 -0.97 26.71
CA ASP A 210 -33.08 -0.94 28.16
C ASP A 210 -31.84 -0.31 28.82
N PRO A 211 -31.97 0.86 29.48
CA PRO A 211 -30.85 1.53 30.15
C PRO A 211 -30.19 0.67 31.25
N SER A 212 -30.90 -0.30 31.82
CA SER A 212 -30.41 -1.19 32.88
C SER A 212 -29.41 -2.25 32.37
N TYR A 213 -29.37 -2.44 31.05
CA TYR A 213 -28.50 -3.39 30.36
C TYR A 213 -27.75 -2.69 29.22
N THR A 214 -27.49 -1.38 29.36
CA THR A 214 -26.82 -0.59 28.33
C THR A 214 -25.70 0.25 28.94
N GLY A 215 -24.49 0.13 28.38
CA GLY A 215 -23.36 1.03 28.60
C GLY A 215 -23.21 2.01 27.44
N LYS A 216 -22.78 3.25 27.74
CA LYS A 216 -22.50 4.28 26.73
C LYS A 216 -21.10 4.86 26.92
N GLY A 217 -20.50 5.26 25.81
CA GLY A 217 -19.16 5.85 25.76
C GLY A 217 -18.97 6.58 24.45
N GLY A 218 -17.91 7.38 24.35
CA GLY A 218 -17.61 8.05 23.10
C GLY A 218 -16.20 8.60 23.06
N CYS A 219 -15.73 8.89 21.86
CA CYS A 219 -14.46 9.53 21.61
C CYS A 219 -14.53 10.44 20.39
N GLU A 220 -13.64 11.42 20.37
CA GLU A 220 -13.49 12.34 19.25
C GLU A 220 -12.23 11.97 18.46
N LEU A 221 -12.32 12.03 17.14
CA LEU A 221 -11.25 11.68 16.20
C LEU A 221 -10.89 12.88 15.33
N LEU A 222 -9.60 13.00 15.02
CA LEU A 222 -9.08 13.95 14.04
C LEU A 222 -8.23 13.19 13.02
N PHE A 223 -8.66 13.24 11.76
CA PHE A 223 -7.93 12.66 10.64
C PHE A 223 -7.07 13.72 9.94
N ASN A 224 -5.83 13.37 9.63
CA ASN A 224 -4.84 14.27 9.05
C ASN A 224 -4.56 13.86 7.60
N THR A 225 -4.73 14.80 6.67
CA THR A 225 -4.37 14.59 5.27
C THR A 225 -2.86 14.43 5.12
N ARG A 226 -2.46 13.51 4.23
CA ARG A 226 -1.06 13.19 3.94
C ARG A 226 -0.83 13.23 2.44
N GLU A 227 0.35 13.67 2.03
CA GLU A 227 0.75 13.57 0.63
C GLU A 227 0.87 12.08 0.27
N ARG A 228 0.24 11.67 -0.84
CA ARG A 228 0.25 10.29 -1.31
C ARG A 228 1.53 10.02 -2.12
N PRO A 229 2.38 9.05 -1.71
CA PRO A 229 3.57 8.72 -2.51
C PRO A 229 3.21 8.20 -3.90
N VAL A 230 3.97 8.64 -4.91
CA VAL A 230 3.82 8.22 -6.30
C VAL A 230 4.96 7.25 -6.64
N ILE A 231 4.61 6.00 -6.91
CA ILE A 231 5.55 4.93 -7.24
C ILE A 231 5.66 4.80 -8.76
N HIS A 232 6.85 5.03 -9.30
CA HIS A 232 7.22 4.76 -10.69
C HIS A 232 7.86 3.37 -10.72
N CYS A 233 7.06 2.35 -11.03
CA CYS A 233 7.47 0.94 -11.00
C CYS A 233 8.08 0.52 -12.34
N TYR A 234 9.32 0.03 -12.33
CA TYR A 234 9.99 -0.58 -13.48
C TYR A 234 10.14 -2.08 -13.23
N ARG A 235 9.62 -2.92 -14.14
CA ARG A 235 9.61 -4.38 -13.96
C ARG A 235 10.80 -4.99 -14.69
N TYR A 236 11.66 -5.72 -14.00
CA TYR A 236 12.90 -6.22 -14.59
C TYR A 236 12.76 -7.66 -15.10
N SER A 237 13.12 -7.88 -16.36
CA SER A 237 13.40 -9.19 -16.96
C SER A 237 14.91 -9.47 -16.86
N LEU A 238 15.28 -10.74 -16.58
CA LEU A 238 16.69 -11.11 -16.41
C LEU A 238 17.17 -12.04 -17.52
N THR A 239 18.21 -11.61 -18.22
CA THR A 239 18.83 -12.30 -19.36
C THR A 239 20.23 -12.82 -19.01
N GLY A 240 20.83 -13.62 -19.90
CA GLY A 240 22.10 -14.32 -19.62
C GLY A 240 21.90 -15.71 -19.00
N PHE A 241 20.65 -16.16 -18.91
CA PHE A 241 20.24 -17.49 -18.46
C PHE A 241 19.35 -18.16 -19.52
N SER A 242 19.31 -19.50 -19.51
CA SER A 242 18.42 -20.29 -20.36
C SER A 242 17.54 -21.20 -19.48
N PRO A 243 16.24 -20.92 -19.35
CA PRO A 243 15.49 -19.83 -19.98
C PRO A 243 15.79 -18.45 -19.36
N THR A 244 15.44 -17.38 -20.08
CA THR A 244 15.34 -16.01 -19.54
C THR A 244 14.30 -15.98 -18.43
N ILE A 245 14.58 -15.24 -17.35
CA ILE A 245 13.63 -15.05 -16.26
C ILE A 245 12.75 -13.86 -16.66
N ALA A 246 11.45 -14.13 -16.80
CA ALA A 246 10.48 -13.10 -17.12
C ALA A 246 10.33 -12.10 -15.97
N GLU A 247 9.93 -10.88 -16.31
CA GLU A 247 9.58 -9.85 -15.36
C GLU A 247 8.37 -10.23 -14.48
N PRO A 248 8.23 -9.64 -13.28
CA PRO A 248 7.01 -9.82 -12.52
C PRO A 248 5.80 -9.25 -13.26
N THR A 249 4.62 -9.84 -13.03
CA THR A 249 3.35 -9.28 -13.52
C THR A 249 3.02 -7.98 -12.77
N ASP A 250 2.22 -7.10 -13.38
CA ASP A 250 1.73 -5.89 -12.72
C ASP A 250 0.94 -6.22 -11.44
N ALA A 251 0.12 -7.27 -11.47
CA ALA A 251 -0.59 -7.77 -10.29
C ALA A 251 0.39 -8.17 -9.16
N ALA A 252 1.45 -8.93 -9.45
CA ALA A 252 2.44 -9.29 -8.45
C ALA A 252 3.16 -8.06 -7.88
N CYS A 253 3.47 -7.06 -8.72
CA CYS A 253 4.05 -5.80 -8.27
C CYS A 253 3.11 -5.08 -7.31
N ARG A 254 1.82 -4.95 -7.65
CA ARG A 254 0.83 -4.26 -6.80
C ARG A 254 0.62 -4.98 -5.48
N THR A 255 0.48 -6.31 -5.50
CA THR A 255 0.38 -7.10 -4.27
C THR A 255 1.60 -6.89 -3.37
N THR A 256 2.80 -6.79 -3.94
CA THR A 256 4.02 -6.46 -3.19
C THR A 256 3.95 -5.08 -2.51
N MET A 257 3.17 -4.13 -3.02
CA MET A 257 3.08 -2.76 -2.48
C MET A 257 1.96 -2.57 -1.46
N GLU A 258 1.07 -3.55 -1.27
CA GLU A 258 -0.17 -3.40 -0.50
C GLU A 258 0.01 -3.33 1.01
N LEU A 259 1.07 -3.93 1.56
CA LEU A 259 1.33 -3.86 3.00
C LEU A 259 1.78 -2.46 3.44
N ALA A 260 2.51 -1.75 2.59
CA ALA A 260 3.05 -0.43 2.92
C ALA A 260 1.98 0.58 3.38
N PRO A 261 0.87 0.83 2.66
CA PRO A 261 -0.17 1.74 3.13
C PRO A 261 -0.96 1.20 4.32
N ARG A 262 -0.94 -0.11 4.61
CA ARG A 262 -1.55 -0.68 5.83
C ARG A 262 -0.72 -0.35 7.06
N ILE A 263 0.60 -0.44 6.96
CA ILE A 263 1.54 -0.20 8.07
C ILE A 263 1.87 1.30 8.25
N LEU A 264 2.25 2.00 7.18
CA LEU A 264 2.79 3.37 7.24
C LEU A 264 1.70 4.45 7.40
N PRO A 265 2.05 5.67 7.87
CA PRO A 265 1.13 6.80 7.97
C PRO A 265 0.77 7.43 6.60
N ILE A 266 0.33 6.63 5.64
CA ILE A 266 -0.12 7.05 4.31
C ILE A 266 -1.48 6.41 4.00
N GLU A 267 -2.33 7.13 3.26
CA GLU A 267 -3.66 6.64 2.86
C GLU A 267 -3.59 5.56 1.77
N GLY A 268 -2.53 5.59 0.96
CA GLY A 268 -2.39 4.74 -0.21
C GLY A 268 -1.12 5.06 -1.00
N LEU A 269 -1.00 4.47 -2.19
CA LEU A 269 0.06 4.72 -3.14
C LEU A 269 -0.55 5.02 -4.51
N THR A 270 0.06 5.93 -5.26
CA THR A 270 -0.24 6.12 -6.69
C THR A 270 0.79 5.33 -7.48
N ILE A 271 0.41 4.21 -8.10
CA ILE A 271 1.35 3.32 -8.79
C ILE A 271 1.26 3.54 -10.31
N ARG A 272 2.38 3.90 -10.92
CA ARG A 272 2.58 4.08 -12.37
C ARG A 272 3.50 2.98 -12.88
N ASP A 273 3.01 2.06 -13.72
CA ASP A 273 3.88 1.13 -14.46
C ASP A 273 4.67 1.94 -15.49
N ARG A 274 5.99 1.75 -15.51
CA ARG A 274 6.92 2.39 -16.45
C ARG A 274 7.52 1.38 -17.44
N GLY A 275 6.96 0.18 -17.47
CA GLY A 275 7.27 -0.86 -18.44
C GLY A 275 8.40 -1.77 -17.99
N VAL A 276 8.80 -2.62 -18.93
CA VAL A 276 9.78 -3.67 -18.70
C VAL A 276 11.19 -3.18 -19.01
N ARG A 277 12.14 -3.49 -18.12
CA ARG A 277 13.57 -3.32 -18.31
C ARG A 277 14.25 -4.67 -18.41
N THR A 278 15.43 -4.71 -19.00
CA THR A 278 16.23 -5.94 -19.11
C THR A 278 17.55 -5.74 -18.39
N PHE A 279 17.84 -6.64 -17.47
CA PHE A 279 19.14 -6.74 -16.82
C PHE A 279 19.86 -8.00 -17.32
N GLY A 280 21.15 -7.87 -17.63
CA GLY A 280 21.98 -8.94 -18.17
C GLY A 280 22.95 -9.51 -17.13
N GLY A 281 22.99 -10.84 -17.02
CA GLY A 281 23.95 -11.55 -16.17
C GLY A 281 23.36 -11.98 -14.83
N ALA A 282 24.19 -12.64 -14.02
CA ALA A 282 23.75 -13.18 -12.75
C ALA A 282 23.63 -12.13 -11.65
N LEU A 283 22.61 -12.30 -10.80
CA LEU A 283 22.34 -11.49 -9.61
C LEU A 283 23.00 -12.11 -8.38
N ASP A 284 24.31 -12.29 -8.44
CA ASP A 284 25.13 -13.01 -7.45
C ASP A 284 25.71 -12.11 -6.35
N THR A 285 25.64 -10.78 -6.49
CA THR A 285 26.12 -9.81 -5.49
C THR A 285 25.12 -8.71 -5.20
N ASN A 286 25.20 -8.07 -4.03
CA ASN A 286 24.35 -6.90 -3.68
C ASN A 286 24.53 -5.77 -4.69
N ASN A 287 25.76 -5.53 -5.16
CA ASN A 287 26.04 -4.53 -6.20
C ASN A 287 25.26 -4.76 -7.50
N LYS A 288 25.03 -6.02 -7.90
CA LYS A 288 24.24 -6.32 -9.12
C LYS A 288 22.78 -5.91 -8.96
N TYR A 289 22.20 -6.09 -7.78
CA TYR A 289 20.88 -5.57 -7.48
C TYR A 289 20.87 -4.04 -7.45
N ASP A 290 21.90 -3.46 -6.82
CA ASP A 290 22.00 -2.01 -6.70
C ASP A 290 22.17 -1.30 -8.06
N GLN A 291 22.79 -1.96 -9.05
CA GLN A 291 22.88 -1.44 -10.41
C GLN A 291 21.49 -1.17 -11.03
N MET A 292 20.48 -1.99 -10.73
CA MET A 292 19.10 -1.76 -11.17
C MET A 292 18.47 -0.55 -10.45
N ARG A 293 18.74 -0.38 -9.14
CA ARG A 293 18.34 0.82 -8.40
C ARG A 293 19.00 2.08 -8.98
N ILE A 294 20.31 2.04 -9.23
CA ILE A 294 21.07 3.14 -9.82
C ILE A 294 20.51 3.51 -11.20
N GLU A 295 20.11 2.53 -12.01
CA GLU A 295 19.45 2.80 -13.30
C GLU A 295 18.16 3.60 -13.12
N VAL A 296 17.24 3.14 -12.27
CA VAL A 296 15.96 3.86 -12.04
C VAL A 296 16.16 5.20 -11.33
N GLN A 297 17.18 5.34 -10.48
CA GLN A 297 17.62 6.63 -9.92
C GLN A 297 18.11 7.56 -11.03
N GLY A 298 18.84 7.06 -12.03
CA GLY A 298 19.25 7.84 -13.20
C GLY A 298 18.07 8.35 -14.01
N LEU A 299 17.02 7.53 -14.18
CA LEU A 299 15.78 7.95 -14.83
C LEU A 299 15.07 9.06 -14.03
N ARG A 300 15.05 8.93 -12.69
CA ARG A 300 14.53 9.97 -11.80
C ARG A 300 15.33 11.27 -11.93
N ASP A 301 16.62 11.21 -11.69
CA ASP A 301 17.49 12.39 -11.59
C ASP A 301 17.76 13.01 -12.98
N GLY A 302 17.59 12.26 -14.06
CA GLY A 302 17.60 12.77 -15.43
C GLY A 302 16.27 13.43 -15.87
N THR A 303 15.21 13.35 -15.07
CA THR A 303 13.93 14.04 -15.36
C THR A 303 14.06 15.53 -15.12
N THR A 304 13.50 16.35 -16.01
CA THR A 304 13.51 17.83 -15.91
C THR A 304 12.09 18.38 -16.08
N PRO A 305 11.56 19.18 -15.13
CA PRO A 305 12.15 19.50 -13.83
C PRO A 305 12.34 18.24 -12.97
N THR A 306 13.19 18.34 -11.95
CA THR A 306 13.48 17.20 -11.07
C THR A 306 12.21 16.76 -10.33
N PRO A 307 11.89 15.45 -10.30
CA PRO A 307 10.70 14.95 -9.63
C PRO A 307 10.65 15.33 -8.16
N LEU A 308 9.45 15.47 -7.62
CA LEU A 308 9.22 15.85 -6.23
C LEU A 308 9.64 14.73 -5.27
N ASP A 309 9.85 15.08 -3.99
CA ASP A 309 10.34 14.11 -2.99
C ASP A 309 9.36 12.93 -2.78
N HIS A 310 8.05 13.12 -3.01
CA HIS A 310 7.08 12.02 -2.93
C HIS A 310 7.02 11.14 -4.19
N GLU A 311 7.77 11.47 -5.26
CA GLU A 311 7.90 10.64 -6.46
C GLU A 311 9.11 9.69 -6.32
N ILE A 312 8.80 8.39 -6.25
CA ILE A 312 9.73 7.32 -5.91
C ILE A 312 9.87 6.35 -7.08
N PHE A 313 11.11 5.97 -7.40
CA PHE A 313 11.42 5.10 -8.53
C PHE A 313 11.83 3.72 -8.05
N VAL A 314 11.07 2.69 -8.44
CA VAL A 314 11.25 1.32 -7.92
C VAL A 314 11.66 0.38 -9.03
N ALA A 315 12.79 -0.31 -8.84
CA ALA A 315 13.18 -1.47 -9.63
C ALA A 315 12.55 -2.73 -9.03
N MET A 316 11.49 -3.24 -9.65
CA MET A 316 10.83 -4.47 -9.21
C MET A 316 11.47 -5.68 -9.89
N VAL A 317 12.09 -6.51 -9.07
CA VAL A 317 12.87 -7.69 -9.49
C VAL A 317 12.00 -8.95 -9.35
N PRO A 318 12.09 -9.94 -10.26
CA PRO A 318 11.28 -11.17 -10.16
C PRO A 318 11.45 -11.89 -8.81
N ALA A 319 10.39 -12.54 -8.35
CA ALA A 319 10.39 -13.35 -7.14
C ALA A 319 11.43 -14.48 -7.22
N HIS A 320 11.94 -14.91 -6.06
CA HIS A 320 12.87 -16.04 -5.92
C HIS A 320 14.17 -15.96 -6.74
N THR A 321 14.57 -14.78 -7.21
CA THR A 321 15.85 -14.59 -7.91
C THR A 321 17.03 -14.33 -6.98
N GLN A 322 16.78 -14.26 -5.66
CA GLN A 322 17.80 -14.01 -4.64
C GLN A 322 18.86 -15.12 -4.66
N ALA A 323 20.10 -14.78 -5.00
CA ALA A 323 21.20 -15.74 -5.05
C ALA A 323 21.69 -16.14 -3.65
N SER A 324 22.26 -17.34 -3.56
CA SER A 324 22.91 -17.82 -2.34
C SER A 324 24.06 -16.88 -1.95
N GLY A 325 23.95 -16.20 -0.80
CA GLY A 325 24.95 -15.26 -0.29
C GLY A 325 24.53 -13.78 -0.35
N VAL A 326 23.43 -13.47 -1.04
CA VAL A 326 22.78 -12.14 -1.02
C VAL A 326 21.82 -12.10 0.15
N THR A 327 22.07 -11.24 1.14
CA THR A 327 21.26 -11.14 2.37
C THR A 327 20.13 -10.12 2.26
N ALA A 328 20.28 -9.12 1.40
CA ALA A 328 19.27 -8.09 1.16
C ALA A 328 18.18 -8.58 0.20
N ALA A 329 16.95 -8.15 0.42
CA ALA A 329 15.82 -8.36 -0.49
C ALA A 329 15.29 -7.03 -1.10
N GLY A 330 15.93 -5.92 -0.72
CA GLY A 330 15.71 -4.57 -1.17
C GLY A 330 16.83 -3.66 -0.64
N ALA A 331 16.94 -2.46 -1.20
CA ALA A 331 17.77 -1.38 -0.65
C ALA A 331 17.29 -0.02 -1.17
N ALA A 332 17.11 0.96 -0.28
CA ALA A 332 16.57 2.27 -0.59
C ALA A 332 17.58 3.41 -0.43
N LEU A 333 17.60 4.29 -1.44
CA LEU A 333 18.43 5.49 -1.45
C LEU A 333 17.91 6.51 -2.48
N SER A 334 18.00 7.81 -2.17
CA SER A 334 17.74 8.90 -3.14
C SER A 334 16.39 8.78 -3.84
N ASN A 335 15.35 8.48 -3.06
CA ASN A 335 13.97 8.32 -3.52
C ASN A 335 13.84 7.25 -4.62
N SER A 336 14.66 6.23 -4.51
CA SER A 336 14.65 5.04 -5.34
C SER A 336 14.99 3.81 -4.53
N PHE A 337 14.51 2.64 -4.94
CA PHE A 337 14.93 1.37 -4.35
C PHE A 337 14.72 0.23 -5.31
N TRP A 338 15.38 -0.89 -5.05
CA TRP A 338 15.04 -2.17 -5.66
C TRP A 338 14.31 -3.05 -4.63
N CYS A 339 13.43 -3.92 -5.09
CA CYS A 339 12.74 -4.89 -4.24
C CYS A 339 12.39 -6.14 -5.05
N LEU A 340 12.44 -7.30 -4.41
CA LEU A 340 11.86 -8.53 -4.97
C LEU A 340 10.33 -8.43 -4.96
N ALA A 341 9.68 -8.75 -6.08
CA ALA A 341 8.25 -9.03 -6.12
C ALA A 341 7.94 -10.23 -5.22
N ASP A 342 6.78 -10.21 -4.54
CA ASP A 342 6.34 -11.13 -3.48
C ASP A 342 6.78 -10.79 -2.03
N ARG A 343 7.62 -9.76 -1.85
CA ARG A 343 8.15 -9.35 -0.54
C ARG A 343 7.49 -8.08 -0.02
N GLU A 344 6.21 -8.18 0.35
CA GLU A 344 5.44 -7.01 0.82
C GLU A 344 6.05 -6.32 2.05
N ASP A 345 6.62 -7.10 2.96
CA ASP A 345 7.27 -6.62 4.17
C ASP A 345 8.58 -5.90 3.87
N THR A 346 9.31 -6.35 2.85
CA THR A 346 10.50 -5.67 2.35
C THR A 346 10.14 -4.39 1.63
N PHE A 347 9.13 -4.38 0.75
CA PHE A 347 8.70 -3.14 0.10
C PHE A 347 8.31 -2.07 1.13
N ALA A 348 7.56 -2.45 2.17
CA ALA A 348 7.20 -1.53 3.25
C ALA A 348 8.44 -1.00 4.01
N HIS A 349 9.45 -1.86 4.24
CA HIS A 349 10.72 -1.49 4.86
C HIS A 349 11.53 -0.50 3.99
N GLU A 350 11.69 -0.80 2.70
CA GLU A 350 12.40 0.09 1.77
C GLU A 350 11.70 1.44 1.59
N LEU A 351 10.37 1.45 1.54
CA LEU A 351 9.62 2.70 1.51
C LEU A 351 9.78 3.48 2.82
N ALA A 352 9.82 2.79 3.97
CA ALA A 352 10.02 3.41 5.26
C ALA A 352 11.40 4.08 5.39
N HIS A 353 12.45 3.54 4.78
CA HIS A 353 13.74 4.23 4.64
C HIS A 353 13.63 5.59 3.93
N LEU A 354 12.68 5.79 3.01
CA LEU A 354 12.52 7.09 2.34
C LEU A 354 11.69 8.07 3.17
N ILE A 355 10.81 7.56 4.04
CA ILE A 355 9.85 8.36 4.81
C ILE A 355 10.40 8.73 6.19
N ILE A 356 11.00 7.79 6.91
CA ILE A 356 11.48 8.00 8.28
C ILE A 356 12.77 8.86 8.22
N PRO A 357 12.83 10.03 8.89
CA PRO A 357 14.00 10.90 8.83
C PRO A 357 15.14 10.39 9.73
N GLY A 358 16.39 10.44 9.25
CA GLY A 358 17.59 10.04 10.03
C GLY A 358 17.82 8.53 10.09
N ASP A 359 18.64 8.09 11.05
CA ASP A 359 18.91 6.68 11.36
C ASP A 359 17.60 5.96 11.70
N ASP A 360 17.25 4.91 10.99
CA ASP A 360 15.92 4.31 11.05
C ASP A 360 15.92 2.84 11.49
N HIS A 361 17.05 2.15 11.38
CA HIS A 361 17.15 0.74 11.71
C HIS A 361 17.04 0.45 13.20
N VAL A 362 16.36 -0.64 13.53
CA VAL A 362 16.17 -1.11 14.90
C VAL A 362 17.01 -2.37 15.12
N LEU A 363 17.88 -2.32 16.12
CA LEU A 363 18.82 -3.40 16.45
C LEU A 363 18.15 -4.50 17.27
N ASP A 364 18.39 -5.75 16.87
CA ASP A 364 18.12 -6.93 17.68
C ASP A 364 19.18 -8.00 17.41
N ALA A 365 19.85 -8.45 18.46
CA ALA A 365 20.91 -9.46 18.35
C ALA A 365 20.41 -10.84 17.91
N ALA A 366 19.09 -11.09 17.94
CA ALA A 366 18.49 -12.33 17.44
C ALA A 366 18.47 -12.41 15.90
N CYS A 367 18.74 -11.30 15.21
CA CYS A 367 18.66 -11.17 13.76
C CYS A 367 19.94 -10.54 13.20
N THR A 368 20.02 -10.42 11.88
CA THR A 368 21.16 -9.75 11.24
C THR A 368 21.30 -8.32 11.77
N THR A 369 22.51 -7.94 12.17
CA THR A 369 22.81 -6.58 12.62
C THR A 369 22.71 -5.62 11.44
N PRO A 370 21.83 -4.62 11.48
CA PRO A 370 21.75 -3.60 10.44
C PRO A 370 22.84 -2.52 10.64
N GLU A 371 23.14 -1.77 9.57
CA GLU A 371 23.87 -0.50 9.67
C GLU A 371 22.92 0.64 10.13
N ASN A 372 23.43 1.81 10.50
CA ASN A 372 22.62 2.99 10.88
C ASN A 372 21.52 2.71 11.92
N VAL A 373 21.88 1.97 12.96
CA VAL A 373 20.99 1.70 14.09
C VAL A 373 20.58 3.01 14.77
N ASP A 374 19.27 3.24 14.87
CA ASP A 374 18.72 4.33 15.67
C ASP A 374 18.95 4.06 17.17
N THR A 375 19.95 4.73 17.72
CA THR A 375 20.27 4.66 19.16
C THR A 375 19.18 5.23 20.07
N ASN A 376 18.18 5.91 19.52
CA ASN A 376 17.05 6.47 20.28
C ASN A 376 15.79 5.59 20.23
N TYR A 377 15.83 4.43 19.55
CA TYR A 377 14.69 3.52 19.55
C TYR A 377 14.30 3.13 21.00
N PRO A 378 13.02 3.24 21.40
CA PRO A 378 12.63 3.06 22.79
C PRO A 378 12.83 1.63 23.31
N ASP A 379 13.34 1.51 24.54
CA ASP A 379 13.25 0.28 25.32
C ASP A 379 11.86 0.19 25.97
N TYR A 380 10.92 -0.45 25.29
CA TYR A 380 9.54 -0.54 25.78
C TYR A 380 9.46 -1.49 26.99
N PRO A 381 8.86 -1.07 28.12
CA PRO A 381 8.88 -1.86 29.36
C PRO A 381 8.03 -3.14 29.30
N ASN A 382 7.16 -3.27 28.29
CA ASN A 382 6.22 -4.36 28.09
C ASN A 382 6.63 -5.31 26.96
N THR A 383 7.86 -5.21 26.44
CA THR A 383 8.43 -6.18 25.50
C THR A 383 9.60 -6.94 26.14
N THR A 384 9.84 -8.14 25.62
CA THR A 384 11.02 -8.97 25.88
C THR A 384 12.06 -8.87 24.77
N ARG A 385 11.77 -8.15 23.69
CA ARG A 385 12.63 -7.98 22.52
C ARG A 385 13.07 -6.53 22.36
N PRO A 386 14.37 -6.25 22.15
CA PRO A 386 14.84 -4.90 21.85
C PRO A 386 14.19 -4.28 20.60
N SER A 387 13.82 -5.13 19.62
CA SER A 387 13.09 -4.69 18.42
C SER A 387 11.58 -4.60 18.58
N GLY A 388 11.02 -4.92 19.75
CA GLY A 388 9.58 -4.98 19.97
C GLY A 388 8.88 -3.64 19.70
N ILE A 389 7.66 -3.69 19.15
CA ILE A 389 6.85 -2.50 18.87
C ILE A 389 6.24 -1.84 20.12
N GLY A 390 6.27 -2.51 21.27
CA GLY A 390 5.83 -1.95 22.56
C GLY A 390 4.32 -1.72 22.71
N GLU A 391 3.52 -1.93 21.66
CA GLU A 391 2.07 -1.72 21.65
C GLU A 391 1.37 -2.82 20.84
N PHE A 392 0.05 -2.73 20.73
CA PHE A 392 -0.73 -3.65 19.90
C PHE A 392 -1.02 -3.03 18.53
N GLY A 393 -0.50 -3.67 17.49
CA GLY A 393 -0.81 -3.35 16.11
C GLY A 393 -2.01 -4.15 15.59
N VAL A 394 -2.61 -3.70 14.50
CA VAL A 394 -3.67 -4.43 13.80
C VAL A 394 -3.54 -4.27 12.29
N ASP A 395 -3.61 -5.38 11.56
CA ASP A 395 -3.78 -5.39 10.11
C ASP A 395 -5.28 -5.52 9.78
N LEU A 396 -5.82 -4.48 9.15
CA LEU A 396 -7.22 -4.43 8.70
C LEU A 396 -7.40 -4.95 7.27
N GLY A 397 -6.31 -5.24 6.56
CA GLY A 397 -6.33 -5.77 5.19
C GLY A 397 -6.28 -7.31 5.12
N THR A 398 -6.35 -7.99 6.27
CA THR A 398 -6.48 -9.44 6.35
C THR A 398 -7.87 -9.82 6.85
N SER A 399 -8.36 -10.96 6.37
CA SER A 399 -9.59 -11.57 6.87
C SER A 399 -9.33 -13.00 7.37
N PRO A 400 -9.49 -13.28 8.68
CA PRO A 400 -9.84 -12.33 9.73
C PRO A 400 -8.69 -11.33 10.00
N MET A 401 -9.02 -10.16 10.58
CA MET A 401 -8.03 -9.15 10.99
C MET A 401 -6.95 -9.76 11.89
N GLU A 402 -5.70 -9.36 11.69
CA GLU A 402 -4.56 -9.84 12.48
C GLU A 402 -4.16 -8.82 13.56
N ILE A 403 -3.85 -9.29 14.78
CA ILE A 403 -3.28 -8.47 15.86
C ILE A 403 -1.80 -8.78 16.03
N PHE A 404 -0.99 -7.73 16.12
CA PHE A 404 0.42 -7.80 16.51
C PHE A 404 0.58 -7.40 17.97
N GLY A 405 1.35 -8.16 18.74
CA GLY A 405 1.61 -7.87 20.15
C GLY A 405 2.87 -7.03 20.36
N PRO A 406 3.15 -6.60 21.60
CA PRO A 406 4.32 -5.76 21.92
C PRO A 406 5.68 -6.36 21.52
N ASP A 407 5.80 -7.70 21.46
CA ASP A 407 7.01 -8.42 21.05
C ASP A 407 7.14 -8.58 19.52
N THR A 408 6.17 -8.13 18.73
CA THR A 408 6.34 -8.08 17.27
C THR A 408 7.46 -7.10 16.94
N SER A 409 8.37 -7.50 16.06
CA SER A 409 9.53 -6.68 15.70
C SER A 409 9.11 -5.46 14.87
N ASP A 410 9.77 -4.32 15.09
CA ASP A 410 9.53 -3.08 14.34
C ASP A 410 9.80 -3.28 12.84
N LEU A 411 9.06 -2.54 12.02
CA LEU A 411 9.20 -2.50 10.58
C LEU A 411 10.66 -2.30 10.16
N MET A 412 11.42 -1.47 10.87
CA MET A 412 12.82 -1.17 10.57
C MET A 412 13.83 -2.11 11.25
N SER A 413 13.39 -3.22 11.84
CA SER A 413 14.28 -4.31 12.24
C SER A 413 14.43 -5.34 11.11
N TYR A 414 15.50 -6.14 11.16
CA TYR A 414 15.64 -7.32 10.30
C TYR A 414 14.99 -8.57 10.87
N CYS A 415 14.33 -8.47 12.02
CA CYS A 415 13.55 -9.55 12.61
C CYS A 415 12.17 -9.65 11.96
N ARG A 416 11.61 -10.87 11.94
CA ARG A 416 10.29 -11.17 11.36
C ARG A 416 9.39 -11.87 12.39
N PRO A 417 8.05 -11.70 12.31
CA PRO A 417 7.33 -10.76 11.44
C PRO A 417 7.59 -9.30 11.82
N ARG A 418 7.27 -8.38 10.90
CA ARG A 418 7.53 -6.93 10.99
C ARG A 418 6.23 -6.15 11.05
N TRP A 419 6.16 -5.17 11.97
CA TRP A 419 5.06 -4.22 12.06
C TRP A 419 5.56 -2.87 12.59
N ILE A 420 4.90 -1.75 12.31
CA ILE A 420 5.42 -0.44 12.76
C ILE A 420 5.15 -0.19 14.25
N SER A 421 6.15 0.31 14.97
CA SER A 421 5.99 0.82 16.33
C SER A 421 5.37 2.22 16.34
N PRO A 422 4.78 2.67 17.48
CA PRO A 422 4.33 4.05 17.62
C PRO A 422 5.46 5.06 17.39
N TYR A 423 6.69 4.72 17.75
CA TYR A 423 7.87 5.56 17.60
C TYR A 423 8.20 5.84 16.13
N ASN A 424 8.39 4.78 15.33
CA ASN A 424 8.70 4.95 13.91
C ASN A 424 7.48 5.46 13.11
N TYR A 425 6.25 5.16 13.55
CA TYR A 425 5.03 5.77 12.99
C TYR A 425 5.04 7.29 13.18
N ALA A 426 5.32 7.78 14.39
CA ALA A 426 5.34 9.22 14.67
C ALA A 426 6.44 9.95 13.87
N ARG A 427 7.61 9.33 13.74
CA ARG A 427 8.71 9.86 12.91
C ARG A 427 8.32 9.93 11.44
N ALA A 428 7.74 8.86 10.89
CA ALA A 428 7.22 8.85 9.53
C ALA A 428 6.11 9.90 9.33
N PHE A 429 5.19 10.05 10.28
CA PHE A 429 4.09 11.02 10.25
C PHE A 429 4.58 12.48 10.26
N SER A 430 5.73 12.75 10.86
CA SER A 430 6.37 14.07 10.86
C SER A 430 7.17 14.37 9.59
N SER A 431 7.34 13.39 8.70
CA SER A 431 8.21 13.51 7.53
C SER A 431 7.74 14.61 6.57
N PRO A 432 8.66 15.51 6.13
CA PRO A 432 8.39 16.44 5.05
C PRO A 432 7.84 15.77 3.79
N MET A 433 8.25 14.54 3.50
CA MET A 433 7.81 13.79 2.32
C MET A 433 6.28 13.56 2.30
N LEU A 434 5.66 13.45 3.48
CA LEU A 434 4.22 13.18 3.64
C LEU A 434 3.41 14.42 4.03
N ASN A 435 4.05 15.59 4.11
CA ASN A 435 3.38 16.84 4.42
C ASN A 435 3.07 17.60 3.12
N PRO A 436 1.82 18.02 2.88
CA PRO A 436 1.50 18.88 1.75
C PRO A 436 2.16 20.25 1.97
N TYR A 437 3.28 20.50 1.29
CA TYR A 437 3.92 21.82 1.30
C TYR A 437 3.21 22.77 0.34
N ASP A 438 3.13 24.05 0.72
CA ASP A 438 2.88 25.12 -0.24
C ASP A 438 3.94 25.02 -1.34
N ARG A 439 3.48 24.64 -2.54
CA ARG A 439 4.28 24.56 -3.75
C ARG A 439 4.76 25.97 -4.10
N LEU A 440 5.83 26.44 -3.46
CA LEU A 440 6.62 27.53 -4.00
C LEU A 440 7.18 27.01 -5.32
N LEU A 441 6.51 27.37 -6.41
CA LEU A 441 6.97 27.25 -7.77
C LEU A 441 8.36 27.88 -7.86
N VAL A 442 9.39 27.09 -7.60
CA VAL A 442 10.73 27.40 -8.09
C VAL A 442 10.58 27.32 -9.60
N ARG A 443 10.63 28.47 -10.27
CA ARG A 443 10.68 28.50 -11.73
C ARG A 443 11.98 27.79 -12.13
N ALA A 444 11.85 26.54 -12.56
CA ALA A 444 12.91 25.67 -13.06
C ALA A 444 13.55 26.14 -14.38
N GLY A 445 13.49 27.44 -14.69
CA GLY A 445 13.86 27.99 -15.99
C GLY A 445 15.36 28.15 -16.23
N GLU A 446 16.17 28.21 -15.17
CA GLU A 446 17.61 28.52 -15.29
C GLU A 446 18.54 27.56 -14.53
N ALA A 447 18.04 26.79 -13.57
CA ALA A 447 18.86 25.86 -12.82
C ALA A 447 19.47 24.78 -13.71
N GLN A 448 20.70 24.39 -13.40
CA GLN A 448 21.42 23.32 -14.06
C GLN A 448 21.90 22.32 -13.02
N LYS A 449 22.01 21.06 -13.43
CA LYS A 449 22.52 19.96 -12.62
C LYS A 449 23.50 19.11 -13.40
N LEU A 450 24.42 18.50 -12.66
CA LEU A 450 25.30 17.46 -13.14
C LEU A 450 24.84 16.13 -12.56
N LEU A 451 24.44 15.21 -13.44
CA LEU A 451 24.23 13.81 -13.11
C LEU A 451 25.52 13.05 -13.44
N VAL A 452 26.15 12.40 -12.47
CA VAL A 452 27.45 11.75 -12.64
C VAL A 452 27.45 10.33 -12.06
N ARG A 453 27.80 9.36 -12.90
CA ARG A 453 27.98 7.96 -12.53
C ARG A 453 29.45 7.59 -12.57
N PHE A 454 29.93 6.96 -11.51
CA PHE A 454 31.31 6.50 -11.38
C PHE A 454 31.38 5.23 -10.55
N THR A 455 32.47 4.49 -10.71
CA THR A 455 32.77 3.32 -9.88
C THR A 455 34.03 3.59 -9.07
N VAL A 456 34.07 3.06 -7.86
CA VAL A 456 35.24 3.15 -6.98
C VAL A 456 35.65 1.74 -6.60
N GLU A 457 36.85 1.34 -7.01
CA GLU A 457 37.41 0.05 -6.65
C GLU A 457 37.94 0.08 -5.22
N ARG A 458 37.97 -1.09 -4.58
CA ARG A 458 38.51 -1.27 -3.23
C ARG A 458 39.94 -0.78 -3.10
N GLU A 459 40.74 -0.94 -4.16
CA GLU A 459 42.15 -0.54 -4.25
C GLU A 459 42.34 0.98 -4.34
N GLY A 460 41.25 1.76 -4.46
CA GLY A 460 41.26 3.23 -4.37
C GLY A 460 41.23 3.95 -5.72
N THR A 461 41.29 3.22 -6.82
CA THR A 461 41.04 3.72 -8.18
C THR A 461 39.56 4.06 -8.38
N ALA A 462 39.28 5.17 -9.04
CA ALA A 462 37.92 5.56 -9.41
C ALA A 462 37.83 5.88 -10.90
N THR A 463 36.78 5.36 -11.54
CA THR A 463 36.55 5.47 -12.97
C THR A 463 35.23 6.17 -13.22
N LEU A 464 35.26 7.25 -13.99
CA LEU A 464 34.05 7.90 -14.49
C LEU A 464 33.40 6.98 -15.52
N LEU A 465 32.15 6.58 -15.28
CA LEU A 465 31.40 5.77 -16.23
C LEU A 465 30.73 6.68 -17.25
N TRP A 466 29.95 7.66 -16.79
CA TRP A 466 29.35 8.69 -17.63
C TRP A 466 28.90 9.88 -16.78
N ALA A 467 28.75 11.05 -17.40
CA ALA A 467 28.06 12.18 -16.78
C ALA A 467 27.27 13.00 -17.80
N PHE A 468 26.21 13.64 -17.33
CA PHE A 468 25.34 14.51 -18.11
C PHE A 468 25.13 15.84 -17.37
N HIS A 469 25.41 16.94 -18.07
CA HIS A 469 25.02 18.28 -17.67
C HIS A 469 23.61 18.56 -18.23
N LEU A 470 22.62 18.67 -17.35
CA LEU A 470 21.21 18.75 -17.71
C LEU A 470 20.57 20.01 -17.10
N PRO A 471 19.53 20.57 -17.75
CA PRO A 471 18.68 21.57 -17.11
C PRO A 471 17.90 20.98 -15.93
N GLY A 472 17.61 21.82 -14.94
CA GLY A 472 16.85 21.49 -13.74
C GLY A 472 17.67 21.52 -12.45
N GLU A 473 16.97 21.56 -11.34
CA GLU A 473 17.54 21.60 -9.98
C GLU A 473 18.13 20.25 -9.57
N ALA A 474 19.23 20.24 -8.82
CA ALA A 474 19.64 19.00 -8.17
C ALA A 474 18.59 18.55 -7.12
N PRO A 475 18.27 17.25 -7.00
CA PRO A 475 17.31 16.78 -6.02
C PRO A 475 17.78 17.15 -4.61
N ARG A 476 16.82 17.47 -3.74
CA ARG A 476 17.11 17.59 -2.32
C ARG A 476 17.42 16.19 -1.79
N ARG A 477 18.59 16.03 -1.19
CA ARG A 477 18.98 14.79 -0.51
C ARG A 477 19.13 15.04 0.97
N VAL A 478 18.67 14.08 1.77
CA VAL A 478 18.92 14.01 3.21
C VAL A 478 20.05 13.00 3.39
N ASP A 479 21.18 13.46 3.90
CA ASP A 479 22.34 12.61 4.16
C ASP A 479 22.00 11.62 5.29
N LYS A 480 21.73 10.37 4.93
CA LYS A 480 21.57 9.26 5.90
C LYS A 480 22.86 8.47 6.15
N TYR A 481 23.77 8.48 5.18
CA TYR A 481 25.01 7.71 5.24
C TYR A 481 26.20 8.65 5.36
N GLU A 482 27.04 8.44 6.37
CA GLU A 482 28.35 9.06 6.42
C GLU A 482 29.33 8.28 5.55
N THR A 483 29.84 8.93 4.51
CA THR A 483 30.83 8.31 3.64
C THR A 483 32.10 9.15 3.63
N PRO A 484 33.26 8.48 3.53
CA PRO A 484 34.52 9.20 3.36
C PRO A 484 34.64 9.84 1.97
N LEU A 485 33.72 9.52 1.05
CA LEU A 485 33.77 9.94 -0.35
C LEU A 485 33.04 11.27 -0.55
N SER A 486 33.67 12.19 -1.27
CA SER A 486 33.04 13.46 -1.64
C SER A 486 33.40 13.86 -3.06
N LEU A 487 32.38 14.25 -3.82
CA LEU A 487 32.51 14.92 -5.11
C LEU A 487 32.56 16.43 -4.91
N GLN A 488 33.53 17.05 -5.56
CA GLN A 488 33.81 18.46 -5.45
C GLN A 488 33.94 19.08 -6.84
N LEU A 489 33.29 20.22 -7.05
CA LEU A 489 33.32 20.99 -8.29
C LEU A 489 34.20 22.23 -8.09
N TYR A 490 35.17 22.43 -8.95
CA TYR A 490 36.16 23.51 -8.86
C TYR A 490 36.13 24.41 -10.10
N ARG A 491 36.43 25.69 -9.89
CA ARG A 491 36.76 26.66 -10.95
C ARG A 491 38.24 26.54 -11.35
N ALA A 492 38.61 27.15 -12.49
CA ALA A 492 39.95 27.15 -13.07
C ALA A 492 41.04 27.71 -12.14
N ASP A 493 40.69 28.67 -11.28
CA ASP A 493 41.57 29.29 -10.29
C ASP A 493 41.79 28.43 -9.03
N GLY A 494 41.06 27.32 -8.90
CA GLY A 494 41.12 26.41 -7.76
C GLY A 494 40.07 26.69 -6.68
N ASP A 495 39.14 27.62 -6.90
CA ASP A 495 38.03 27.86 -5.96
C ASP A 495 37.05 26.68 -5.96
N LEU A 496 36.68 26.23 -4.76
CA LEU A 496 35.65 25.21 -4.54
C LEU A 496 34.25 25.83 -4.70
N LEU A 497 33.49 25.34 -5.68
CA LEU A 497 32.13 25.82 -5.98
C LEU A 497 31.07 24.98 -5.27
N VAL A 498 31.23 23.65 -5.29
CA VAL A 498 30.27 22.69 -4.71
C VAL A 498 31.06 21.55 -4.08
N ALA A 499 30.67 21.12 -2.89
CA ALA A 499 31.12 19.86 -2.30
C ALA A 499 29.91 19.07 -1.81
N ARG A 500 29.82 17.80 -2.20
CA ARG A 500 28.77 16.87 -1.80
C ARG A 500 29.41 15.56 -1.35
N ARG A 501 28.94 14.98 -0.25
CA ARG A 501 29.29 13.59 0.09
C ARG A 501 28.60 12.65 -0.90
N CYS A 502 29.25 11.54 -1.22
CA CYS A 502 28.68 10.50 -2.06
C CYS A 502 27.85 9.56 -1.18
N HIS A 503 26.87 8.86 -1.73
CA HIS A 503 26.01 7.95 -0.99
C HIS A 503 26.02 6.56 -1.65
N PRO A 504 26.62 5.53 -1.01
CA PRO A 504 26.46 4.16 -1.44
C PRO A 504 25.06 3.67 -1.05
N ALA A 505 24.64 2.56 -1.63
CA ALA A 505 23.52 1.82 -1.09
C ALA A 505 23.81 1.32 0.33
N SER A 506 22.76 1.30 1.15
CA SER A 506 22.74 0.99 2.58
C SER A 506 23.34 -0.35 2.98
N ASP A 507 23.35 -1.32 2.07
CA ASP A 507 23.73 -2.71 2.34
C ASP A 507 24.81 -3.21 1.37
N ALA A 508 25.62 -2.28 0.80
CA ALA A 508 26.79 -2.64 0.03
C ALA A 508 27.78 -3.39 0.92
N SER A 509 27.73 -4.72 0.84
CA SER A 509 28.57 -5.63 1.63
C SER A 509 30.05 -5.26 1.47
N ILE A 510 30.76 -5.23 2.61
CA ILE A 510 32.22 -5.05 2.77
C ILE A 510 33.07 -6.00 1.90
N LEU A 511 32.45 -6.97 1.21
CA LEU A 511 33.11 -7.98 0.38
C LEU A 511 33.21 -7.63 -1.12
N ASP A 512 32.47 -6.63 -1.62
CA ASP A 512 32.48 -6.37 -3.06
C ASP A 512 33.77 -5.65 -3.51
N PRO A 513 34.34 -6.01 -4.69
CA PRO A 513 35.62 -5.46 -5.16
C PRO A 513 35.55 -3.99 -5.59
N TYR A 514 34.33 -3.48 -5.83
CA TYR A 514 34.06 -2.09 -6.21
C TYR A 514 32.70 -1.65 -5.66
N ALA A 515 32.38 -0.36 -5.76
CA ALA A 515 31.04 0.19 -5.53
C ALA A 515 30.69 1.21 -6.61
N ASP A 516 29.48 1.14 -7.13
CA ASP A 516 28.95 2.09 -8.11
C ASP A 516 28.21 3.23 -7.39
N PHE A 517 28.37 4.44 -7.90
CA PHE A 517 27.74 5.66 -7.38
C PHE A 517 27.03 6.40 -8.49
N LEU A 518 25.92 7.04 -8.13
CA LEU A 518 25.22 8.00 -8.97
C LEU A 518 24.87 9.23 -8.15
N GLU A 519 25.52 10.33 -8.47
CA GLU A 519 25.37 11.60 -7.76
C GLU A 519 24.78 12.67 -8.66
N THR A 520 23.99 13.56 -8.05
CA THR A 520 23.41 14.71 -8.73
C THR A 520 23.79 15.98 -7.98
N LEU A 521 24.56 16.85 -8.62
CA LEU A 521 25.08 18.08 -8.04
C LEU A 521 24.50 19.31 -8.74
N PRO A 522 24.26 20.42 -8.03
CA PRO A 522 23.97 21.70 -8.69
C PRO A 522 25.16 22.10 -9.58
N TRP A 523 24.88 22.68 -10.74
CA TRP A 523 25.88 23.05 -11.72
C TRP A 523 25.94 24.56 -11.95
N THR A 524 27.14 25.06 -12.23
CA THR A 524 27.40 26.44 -12.69
C THR A 524 28.39 26.40 -13.85
N ASP A 525 28.32 27.33 -14.79
CA ASP A 525 29.22 27.31 -15.96
C ASP A 525 30.70 27.55 -15.64
N ASP A 526 31.01 28.07 -14.45
CA ASP A 526 32.36 28.26 -13.92
C ASP A 526 33.11 26.94 -13.61
N VAL A 527 32.42 25.80 -13.58
CA VAL A 527 33.04 24.51 -13.22
C VAL A 527 33.98 24.06 -14.35
N THR A 528 35.24 23.88 -14.00
CA THR A 528 36.29 23.38 -14.91
C THR A 528 36.87 22.04 -14.51
N ARG A 529 36.63 21.58 -13.27
CA ARG A 529 37.16 20.30 -12.77
C ARG A 529 36.23 19.67 -11.76
N ILE A 530 36.08 18.34 -11.86
CA ILE A 530 35.40 17.49 -10.88
C ILE A 530 36.48 16.70 -10.15
N VAL A 531 36.45 16.70 -8.82
CA VAL A 531 37.41 15.99 -7.97
C VAL A 531 36.65 15.04 -7.06
N LEU A 532 37.05 13.77 -7.07
CA LEU A 532 36.60 12.79 -6.09
C LEU A 532 37.66 12.66 -5.00
N THR A 533 37.23 12.87 -3.77
CA THR A 533 38.09 12.72 -2.58
C THR A 533 37.63 11.55 -1.71
N ARG A 534 38.56 10.91 -1.00
CA ARG A 534 38.33 9.94 0.07
C ARG A 534 39.05 10.42 1.32
N ASN A 535 38.33 10.67 2.42
CA ASN A 535 38.89 11.26 3.65
C ASN A 535 39.65 12.58 3.39
N GLY A 536 39.20 13.37 2.40
CA GLY A 536 39.85 14.61 1.98
C GLY A 536 41.04 14.43 1.03
N GLU A 537 41.53 13.20 0.79
CA GLU A 537 42.59 12.93 -0.19
C GLU A 537 42.00 12.74 -1.59
N VAL A 538 42.62 13.33 -2.61
CA VAL A 538 42.17 13.18 -4.00
C VAL A 538 42.46 11.77 -4.50
N ILE A 539 41.43 11.06 -4.96
CA ILE A 539 41.55 9.72 -5.55
C ILE A 539 41.23 9.71 -7.05
N ALA A 540 40.47 10.69 -7.55
CA ALA A 540 40.30 10.92 -8.98
C ALA A 540 40.00 12.39 -9.28
N SER A 541 40.33 12.80 -10.50
CA SER A 541 40.08 14.14 -11.03
C SER A 541 39.72 14.06 -12.50
N TRP A 542 38.65 14.73 -12.90
CA TRP A 542 38.17 14.79 -14.28
C TRP A 542 38.03 16.25 -14.70
N ASP A 543 38.74 16.64 -15.76
CA ASP A 543 38.64 17.99 -16.32
C ASP A 543 37.36 18.14 -17.16
N VAL A 544 36.72 19.30 -17.04
CA VAL A 544 35.52 19.64 -17.81
C VAL A 544 35.96 20.29 -19.12
N ALA A 545 35.78 19.56 -20.22
CA ALA A 545 35.99 20.12 -21.55
C ALA A 545 34.99 21.24 -21.87
N GLU A 546 35.35 22.12 -22.81
CA GLU A 546 34.43 23.13 -23.34
C GLU A 546 33.21 22.47 -23.98
N VAL A 547 32.07 23.17 -23.92
CA VAL A 547 30.84 22.73 -24.60
C VAL A 547 31.12 22.65 -26.11
N PRO A 548 30.83 21.51 -26.77
CA PRO A 548 30.96 21.42 -28.22
C PRO A 548 30.13 22.51 -28.92
N SER A 549 30.73 23.21 -29.88
CA SER A 549 30.06 24.27 -30.64
C SER A 549 28.96 23.76 -31.58
N GLU A 550 28.96 22.46 -31.88
CA GLU A 550 27.94 21.79 -32.68
C GLU A 550 27.42 20.55 -31.94
N PRO A 551 26.14 20.15 -32.16
CA PRO A 551 25.60 18.91 -31.62
C PRO A 551 26.42 17.69 -32.04
N ILE A 552 26.69 16.81 -31.07
CA ILE A 552 27.49 15.59 -31.30
C ILE A 552 26.67 14.52 -32.05
N ALA A 553 25.36 14.59 -31.99
CA ALA A 553 24.44 13.75 -32.76
C ALA A 553 23.62 14.62 -33.71
N ARG A 554 23.08 14.02 -34.77
CA ARG A 554 22.21 14.66 -35.76
C ARG A 554 21.14 13.70 -36.28
N ASP A 555 20.22 14.21 -37.08
CA ASP A 555 19.19 13.42 -37.77
C ASP A 555 18.29 12.60 -36.82
N LEU A 556 17.90 13.15 -35.65
CA LEU A 556 16.97 12.48 -34.74
C LEU A 556 15.60 12.32 -35.41
N SER A 557 15.14 11.09 -35.53
CA SER A 557 13.87 10.75 -36.18
C SER A 557 13.10 9.71 -35.37
N ALA A 558 11.79 9.71 -35.53
CA ALA A 558 10.88 8.75 -34.93
C ALA A 558 10.01 8.13 -36.02
N THR A 559 10.00 6.80 -36.12
CA THR A 559 9.24 6.06 -37.13
C THR A 559 8.36 5.00 -36.49
N PRO A 560 7.09 4.81 -36.91
CA PRO A 560 6.24 3.76 -36.39
C PRO A 560 6.81 2.37 -36.63
N VAL A 561 6.73 1.51 -35.61
CA VAL A 561 7.03 0.08 -35.70
C VAL A 561 5.72 -0.68 -35.79
N VAL A 562 5.48 -1.32 -36.92
CA VAL A 562 4.28 -2.14 -37.17
C VAL A 562 4.62 -3.61 -37.01
N ARG A 563 3.89 -4.32 -36.14
CA ARG A 563 4.00 -5.76 -35.95
C ARG A 563 2.61 -6.38 -36.10
N ARG A 564 2.47 -7.37 -36.99
CA ARG A 564 1.17 -8.04 -37.27
C ARG A 564 0.05 -7.03 -37.60
N ASP A 565 0.35 -6.05 -38.46
CA ASP A 565 -0.57 -4.99 -38.89
C ASP A 565 -1.09 -4.07 -37.77
N VAL A 566 -0.47 -4.11 -36.59
CA VAL A 566 -0.74 -3.21 -35.46
C VAL A 566 0.51 -2.39 -35.17
N GLU A 567 0.36 -1.07 -35.07
CA GLU A 567 1.42 -0.22 -34.54
C GLU A 567 1.73 -0.63 -33.10
N SER A 568 2.97 -1.07 -32.86
CA SER A 568 3.41 -1.60 -31.57
C SER A 568 4.35 -0.66 -30.82
N GLY A 569 4.99 0.28 -31.52
CA GLY A 569 6.00 1.17 -30.93
C GLY A 569 6.44 2.29 -31.86
N LEU A 570 7.32 3.14 -31.36
CA LEU A 570 8.11 4.08 -32.16
C LEU A 570 9.57 3.67 -32.12
N ARG A 571 10.21 3.59 -33.28
CA ARG A 571 11.66 3.47 -33.42
C ARG A 571 12.25 4.87 -33.48
N ILE A 572 13.06 5.21 -32.50
CA ILE A 572 13.79 6.47 -32.44
C ILE A 572 15.22 6.21 -32.91
N SER A 573 15.71 6.94 -33.90
CA SER A 573 17.06 6.76 -34.45
C SER A 573 17.77 8.08 -34.74
N TRP A 574 19.10 8.08 -34.70
CA TRP A 574 19.94 9.25 -34.94
C TRP A 574 21.28 8.85 -35.56
N LYS A 575 22.11 9.84 -35.92
CA LYS A 575 23.49 9.63 -36.40
C LYS A 575 24.50 10.32 -35.51
N ARG A 576 25.58 9.63 -35.16
CA ARG A 576 26.73 10.20 -34.45
C ARG A 576 27.56 11.07 -35.40
N ALA A 577 27.85 12.31 -35.04
CA ALA A 577 28.86 13.12 -35.71
C ALA A 577 30.25 12.52 -35.37
N ARG A 578 31.06 12.26 -36.42
CA ARG A 578 32.43 11.68 -36.40
C ARG A 578 32.98 11.19 -35.05
N ARG A 579 33.20 9.87 -34.95
CA ARG A 579 33.97 9.10 -33.92
C ARG A 579 34.87 9.96 -33.01
N ARG A 580 34.29 10.59 -31.99
CA ARG A 580 34.95 10.69 -30.68
C ARG A 580 34.73 9.35 -30.01
N SER A 581 35.79 8.74 -29.50
CA SER A 581 35.78 7.34 -29.06
C SER A 581 34.89 7.07 -27.85
N GLU A 582 34.45 8.09 -27.12
CA GLU A 582 33.64 7.94 -25.91
C GLU A 582 32.55 9.03 -25.89
N THR A 583 31.31 8.63 -26.22
CA THR A 583 30.12 9.50 -26.14
C THR A 583 28.99 8.74 -25.50
N HIS A 584 28.37 9.34 -24.48
CA HIS A 584 27.25 8.76 -23.74
C HIS A 584 25.95 9.42 -24.17
N GLN A 585 24.87 8.65 -24.27
CA GLN A 585 23.62 9.12 -24.85
C GLN A 585 22.44 8.82 -23.94
N MET A 586 21.57 9.81 -23.76
CA MET A 586 20.32 9.69 -23.03
C MET A 586 19.17 10.10 -23.93
N LEU A 587 18.25 9.18 -24.19
CA LEU A 587 17.02 9.45 -24.91
C LEU A 587 15.93 9.83 -23.90
N ARG A 588 15.27 10.95 -24.15
CA ARG A 588 14.20 11.50 -23.32
C ARG A 588 12.98 11.76 -24.18
N TYR A 589 11.80 11.71 -23.56
CA TYR A 589 10.56 12.10 -24.20
C TYR A 589 9.81 13.12 -23.34
N SER A 590 8.97 13.91 -23.99
CA SER A 590 8.08 14.86 -23.34
C SER A 590 6.65 14.63 -23.80
N PRO A 591 5.73 14.27 -22.88
CA PRO A 591 4.32 14.09 -23.21
C PRO A 591 3.53 15.42 -23.26
N ASP A 592 4.13 16.51 -22.79
CA ASP A 592 3.50 17.80 -22.49
C ASP A 592 4.15 18.98 -23.26
N GLY A 593 4.64 18.72 -24.47
CA GLY A 593 5.13 19.77 -25.37
C GLY A 593 6.45 20.41 -24.95
N GLY A 594 7.22 19.75 -24.09
CA GLY A 594 8.54 20.14 -23.63
C GLY A 594 8.57 20.72 -22.20
N ALA A 595 7.45 20.72 -21.48
CA ALA A 595 7.42 21.20 -20.09
C ALA A 595 8.08 20.21 -19.13
N THR A 596 7.90 18.91 -19.36
CA THR A 596 8.55 17.81 -18.64
C THR A 596 9.31 16.93 -19.62
N TRP A 597 10.58 16.65 -19.33
CA TRP A 597 11.43 15.73 -20.08
C TRP A 597 11.78 14.53 -19.21
N ILE A 598 11.30 13.35 -19.60
CA ILE A 598 11.46 12.08 -18.88
C ILE A 598 12.47 11.21 -19.63
N PRO A 599 13.58 10.77 -19.02
CA PRO A 599 14.47 9.79 -19.63
C PRO A 599 13.75 8.47 -19.90
N TYR A 600 13.90 7.97 -21.12
CA TYR A 600 13.53 6.60 -21.47
C TYR A 600 14.72 5.65 -21.36
N ALA A 601 15.91 6.07 -21.78
CA ALA A 601 17.12 5.27 -21.70
C ALA A 601 18.33 6.17 -21.47
N ILE A 602 19.33 5.66 -20.74
CA ILE A 602 20.56 6.36 -20.36
C ILE A 602 21.73 5.46 -20.74
N ASP A 603 22.84 6.09 -21.14
CA ASP A 603 24.08 5.43 -21.54
C ASP A 603 23.91 4.46 -22.72
N ILE A 604 23.24 4.95 -23.78
CA ILE A 604 22.93 4.15 -24.97
C ILE A 604 24.19 3.95 -25.82
N GLU A 605 24.60 2.69 -26.00
CA GLU A 605 25.71 2.31 -26.89
C GLU A 605 25.33 2.36 -28.39
N GLY A 606 24.05 2.13 -28.71
CA GLY A 606 23.53 2.12 -30.08
C GLY A 606 23.25 3.51 -30.66
N ASP A 607 22.58 3.53 -31.82
CA ASP A 607 22.09 4.72 -32.51
C ASP A 607 20.57 4.66 -32.79
N GLU A 608 19.89 3.66 -32.21
CA GLU A 608 18.45 3.52 -32.22
C GLU A 608 17.90 2.90 -30.93
N VAL A 609 16.65 3.23 -30.62
CA VAL A 609 15.87 2.67 -29.50
C VAL A 609 14.42 2.48 -29.96
N GLU A 610 13.83 1.32 -29.67
CA GLU A 610 12.38 1.13 -29.80
C GLU A 610 11.68 1.45 -28.48
N ILE A 611 10.65 2.30 -28.54
CA ILE A 611 9.79 2.65 -27.41
C ILE A 611 8.41 2.03 -27.66
N PRO A 612 7.95 1.14 -26.78
CA PRO A 612 6.58 0.62 -26.80
C PRO A 612 5.52 1.73 -26.79
N LEU A 613 4.48 1.58 -27.61
CA LEU A 613 3.45 2.62 -27.75
C LEU A 613 2.62 2.82 -26.48
N ASP A 614 2.39 1.76 -25.71
CA ASP A 614 1.72 1.80 -24.40
C ASP A 614 2.36 2.76 -23.41
N LEU A 615 3.69 2.91 -23.41
CA LEU A 615 4.41 3.88 -22.59
C LEU A 615 4.26 5.34 -23.05
N LEU A 616 3.75 5.56 -24.27
CA LEU A 616 3.58 6.86 -24.90
C LEU A 616 2.11 7.29 -25.02
N ARG A 617 1.16 6.43 -24.63
CA ARG A 617 -0.28 6.72 -24.71
C ARG A 617 -0.63 7.91 -23.81
N GLY A 618 -1.55 8.76 -24.30
CA GLY A 618 -1.92 10.00 -23.62
C GLY A 618 -0.96 11.19 -23.87
N ALA A 619 0.17 11.02 -24.55
CA ALA A 619 0.99 12.18 -24.91
C ALA A 619 0.25 13.09 -25.91
N GLY A 620 0.05 14.36 -25.55
CA GLY A 620 -0.60 15.36 -26.42
C GLY A 620 0.37 15.83 -27.50
N ASP A 621 1.38 16.60 -27.09
CA ASP A 621 2.43 17.10 -27.98
C ASP A 621 3.73 16.31 -27.70
N LEU A 622 3.79 15.09 -28.22
CA LEU A 622 4.91 14.17 -27.99
C LEU A 622 6.19 14.67 -28.67
N ARG A 623 7.23 14.89 -27.86
CA ARG A 623 8.57 15.26 -28.33
C ARG A 623 9.61 14.26 -27.84
N PHE A 624 10.70 14.13 -28.60
CA PHE A 624 11.88 13.35 -28.22
C PHE A 624 13.10 14.25 -28.21
N GLN A 625 13.95 14.08 -27.21
CA GLN A 625 15.22 14.78 -27.07
C GLN A 625 16.32 13.76 -26.83
N LEU A 626 17.40 13.87 -27.61
CA LEU A 626 18.62 13.10 -27.39
C LEU A 626 19.67 14.00 -26.76
N ALA A 627 20.02 13.70 -25.52
CA ALA A 627 21.12 14.32 -24.79
C ALA A 627 22.40 13.50 -25.04
N THR A 628 23.43 14.11 -25.64
CA THR A 628 24.70 13.44 -25.93
C THR A 628 25.84 14.12 -25.19
N SER A 629 26.53 13.37 -24.35
CA SER A 629 27.67 13.81 -23.54
C SER A 629 29.01 13.34 -24.10
N THR A 630 30.03 14.18 -24.02
CA THR A 630 31.46 13.83 -24.28
C THR A 630 32.25 13.71 -22.97
N GLY A 631 31.62 13.12 -21.95
CA GLY A 631 32.20 12.93 -20.63
C GLY A 631 31.43 13.69 -19.55
N ILE A 632 31.23 15.01 -19.73
CA ILE A 632 30.52 15.87 -18.76
C ILE A 632 29.55 16.83 -19.48
N ARG A 633 30.06 17.67 -20.39
CA ARG A 633 29.22 18.61 -21.16
C ARG A 633 28.31 17.85 -22.12
N THR A 634 27.07 18.31 -22.22
CA THR A 634 26.00 17.66 -22.97
C THR A 634 25.45 18.59 -24.05
N THR A 635 25.18 18.03 -25.23
CA THR A 635 24.47 18.70 -26.34
C THR A 635 23.12 18.03 -26.55
N PHE A 636 22.15 18.77 -27.09
CA PHE A 636 20.78 18.28 -27.30
C PHE A 636 20.39 18.40 -28.76
N ILE A 637 19.67 17.39 -29.26
CA ILE A 637 18.88 17.47 -30.49
C ILE A 637 17.47 16.99 -30.20
N GLU A 638 16.49 17.55 -30.90
CA GLU A 638 15.08 17.26 -30.67
C GLU A 638 14.36 16.89 -31.96
N THR A 639 13.30 16.11 -31.81
CA THR A 639 12.31 15.86 -32.86
C THR A 639 10.92 15.83 -32.26
N SER A 640 9.91 16.03 -33.09
CA SER A 640 8.50 15.99 -32.67
C SER A 640 7.75 15.00 -33.53
N VAL A 641 6.81 14.28 -32.92
CA VAL A 641 5.93 13.36 -33.63
C VAL A 641 4.53 13.98 -33.63
N PRO A 642 3.85 14.08 -34.78
CA PRO A 642 2.45 14.48 -34.79
C PRO A 642 1.63 13.58 -33.86
N ARG A 643 0.64 14.15 -33.15
CA ARG A 643 -0.26 13.47 -32.21
C ARG A 643 -0.51 12.01 -32.59
N LEU A 644 -0.03 11.09 -31.75
CA LEU A 644 -0.55 9.72 -31.75
C LEU A 644 -2.05 9.81 -31.41
N GLY A 645 -2.90 9.09 -32.15
CA GLY A 645 -4.37 9.22 -32.06
C GLY A 645 -4.86 9.34 -30.62
N SER A 646 -5.55 10.44 -30.32
CA SER A 646 -5.80 10.96 -28.97
C SER A 646 -7.00 10.34 -28.26
N GLU A 647 -7.20 9.03 -28.35
CA GLU A 647 -8.07 8.40 -27.34
C GLU A 647 -7.18 8.19 -26.12
N ALA A 648 -7.33 9.07 -25.13
CA ALA A 648 -6.87 8.80 -23.78
C ALA A 648 -7.45 7.43 -23.40
N VAL A 649 -6.64 6.38 -23.51
CA VAL A 649 -7.09 5.03 -23.20
C VAL A 649 -7.18 4.99 -21.69
N ARG A 650 -8.39 5.17 -21.17
CA ARG A 650 -8.70 4.80 -19.79
C ARG A 650 -8.66 3.29 -19.73
N VAL A 651 -7.58 2.75 -19.20
CA VAL A 651 -7.54 1.33 -18.86
C VAL A 651 -8.20 1.24 -17.49
N VAL A 652 -9.33 0.55 -17.39
CA VAL A 652 -9.86 0.05 -16.13
C VAL A 652 -9.67 -1.46 -16.18
N GLU A 653 -9.12 -2.05 -15.12
CA GLU A 653 -8.88 -3.49 -15.06
C GLU A 653 -9.15 -4.01 -13.65
N ILE A 654 -9.83 -5.14 -13.56
CA ILE A 654 -10.02 -5.90 -12.32
C ILE A 654 -8.87 -6.90 -12.17
N LEU A 655 -8.09 -6.72 -11.10
CA LEU A 655 -6.94 -7.54 -10.75
C LEU A 655 -7.31 -8.67 -9.78
N ALA A 656 -8.27 -8.40 -8.88
CA ALA A 656 -8.84 -9.40 -7.98
C ALA A 656 -10.34 -9.12 -7.75
N PRO A 657 -11.17 -10.17 -7.63
CA PRO A 657 -10.84 -11.58 -7.80
C PRO A 657 -10.49 -11.93 -9.26
N ALA A 658 -9.72 -13.00 -9.45
CA ALA A 658 -9.38 -13.48 -10.79
C ALA A 658 -10.63 -13.93 -11.56
N ALA A 659 -10.56 -13.90 -12.89
CA ALA A 659 -11.62 -14.43 -13.74
C ALA A 659 -11.90 -15.92 -13.42
N ASP A 660 -13.19 -16.22 -13.31
CA ASP A 660 -13.74 -17.54 -12.99
C ASP A 660 -13.32 -18.09 -11.61
N ALA A 661 -12.88 -17.21 -10.68
CA ALA A 661 -12.61 -17.59 -9.31
C ALA A 661 -13.86 -18.19 -8.63
N VAL A 662 -13.62 -19.25 -7.84
CA VAL A 662 -14.61 -19.83 -6.94
C VAL A 662 -14.39 -19.26 -5.55
N LEU A 663 -15.37 -18.53 -5.04
CA LEU A 663 -15.32 -17.80 -3.77
C LEU A 663 -16.23 -18.47 -2.73
N SER A 664 -15.82 -18.45 -1.46
CA SER A 664 -16.63 -18.99 -0.36
C SER A 664 -17.71 -18.01 0.07
N THR A 665 -18.88 -18.50 0.48
CA THR A 665 -19.91 -17.65 1.13
C THR A 665 -19.51 -17.18 2.54
N ARG A 666 -18.45 -17.75 3.12
CA ARG A 666 -18.02 -17.51 4.51
C ARG A 666 -16.73 -16.71 4.63
N GLN A 667 -16.16 -16.28 3.51
CA GLN A 667 -14.93 -15.51 3.48
C GLN A 667 -15.17 -14.16 2.81
N PRO A 668 -14.62 -13.08 3.37
CA PRO A 668 -14.54 -11.79 2.71
C PRO A 668 -13.88 -11.89 1.34
N VAL A 669 -14.38 -11.05 0.42
CA VAL A 669 -13.90 -10.98 -0.94
C VAL A 669 -13.11 -9.70 -1.11
N ARG A 670 -11.85 -9.84 -1.52
CA ARG A 670 -10.99 -8.72 -1.83
C ARG A 670 -11.20 -8.28 -3.27
N LEU A 671 -11.54 -7.00 -3.44
CA LEU A 671 -11.75 -6.34 -4.72
C LEU A 671 -10.55 -5.44 -4.97
N ILE A 672 -9.84 -5.69 -6.07
CA ILE A 672 -8.68 -4.90 -6.47
C ILE A 672 -8.84 -4.60 -7.94
N GLY A 673 -8.81 -3.33 -8.29
CA GLY A 673 -8.68 -2.91 -9.66
C GLY A 673 -7.73 -1.76 -9.80
N ARG A 674 -7.44 -1.43 -11.05
CA ARG A 674 -6.62 -0.30 -11.42
C ARG A 674 -7.34 0.55 -12.43
N THR A 675 -6.99 1.82 -12.42
CA THR A 675 -7.23 2.69 -13.54
C THR A 675 -5.95 3.42 -13.91
N GLU A 676 -5.72 3.57 -15.20
CA GLU A 676 -4.67 4.44 -15.71
C GLU A 676 -5.32 5.55 -16.51
N MET A 677 -5.17 6.78 -16.03
CA MET A 677 -5.49 7.98 -16.80
C MET A 677 -4.18 8.65 -17.19
N TRP A 678 -3.88 8.61 -18.49
CA TRP A 678 -2.74 9.31 -19.06
C TRP A 678 -3.26 10.58 -19.74
N LEU A 679 -3.36 11.71 -19.01
CA LEU A 679 -3.29 13.09 -19.54
C LEU A 679 -3.38 14.16 -18.43
N ASP A 680 -2.69 15.27 -18.71
CA ASP A 680 -2.72 16.62 -18.10
C ASP A 680 -2.50 16.87 -16.60
N GLY A 681 -2.23 15.83 -15.80
CA GLY A 681 -2.01 16.05 -14.35
C GLY A 681 -3.28 16.42 -13.60
N ARG A 682 -4.47 16.17 -14.18
CA ARG A 682 -5.75 16.22 -13.48
C ARG A 682 -6.48 14.89 -13.54
N SER A 683 -6.17 14.01 -12.61
CA SER A 683 -7.22 13.47 -11.74
C SER A 683 -6.55 12.99 -10.46
N ASP A 684 -6.63 13.83 -9.44
CA ASP A 684 -6.55 13.37 -8.07
C ASP A 684 -7.79 12.50 -7.85
N ASP A 685 -7.59 11.18 -7.83
CA ASP A 685 -8.56 10.13 -7.47
C ASP A 685 -9.90 10.13 -8.26
N PRO A 686 -9.97 9.48 -9.45
CA PRO A 686 -11.25 9.34 -10.14
C PRO A 686 -12.23 8.55 -9.27
N HIS A 687 -13.50 8.94 -9.27
CA HIS A 687 -14.52 8.27 -8.48
C HIS A 687 -14.70 6.84 -9.00
N ALA A 688 -14.27 5.86 -8.20
CA ALA A 688 -14.35 4.46 -8.55
C ALA A 688 -15.35 3.73 -7.63
N TYR A 689 -16.07 2.74 -8.15
CA TYR A 689 -16.97 1.92 -7.35
C TYR A 689 -17.21 0.54 -7.95
N TRP A 690 -17.57 -0.41 -7.08
CA TRP A 690 -17.80 -1.81 -7.40
C TRP A 690 -19.29 -2.15 -7.35
N THR A 691 -19.73 -2.95 -8.32
CA THR A 691 -21.09 -3.48 -8.37
C THR A 691 -21.11 -4.96 -8.70
N SER A 692 -22.16 -5.64 -8.24
CA SER A 692 -22.55 -6.98 -8.63
C SER A 692 -23.92 -6.93 -9.32
N ASN A 693 -24.07 -7.71 -10.39
CA ASN A 693 -25.39 -7.94 -11.01
C ASN A 693 -26.43 -8.59 -10.07
N ARG A 694 -25.99 -9.15 -8.93
CA ARG A 694 -26.83 -9.86 -7.97
C ARG A 694 -26.98 -9.11 -6.65
N ASP A 695 -25.88 -8.60 -6.12
CA ASP A 695 -25.86 -7.95 -4.81
C ASP A 695 -25.92 -6.41 -4.88
N GLY A 696 -25.90 -5.84 -6.09
CA GLY A 696 -25.99 -4.40 -6.29
C GLY A 696 -24.65 -3.70 -6.01
N PHE A 697 -24.70 -2.53 -5.38
CA PHE A 697 -23.50 -1.79 -4.99
C PHE A 697 -22.73 -2.56 -3.91
N LEU A 698 -21.41 -2.69 -4.08
CA LEU A 698 -20.54 -3.44 -3.18
C LEU A 698 -19.66 -2.53 -2.33
N ALA A 699 -18.95 -1.59 -2.98
CA ALA A 699 -17.99 -0.71 -2.31
C ALA A 699 -17.59 0.48 -3.19
N ASP A 700 -17.10 1.56 -2.58
CA ASP A 700 -16.40 2.66 -3.25
C ASP A 700 -14.89 2.41 -3.28
N GLY A 701 -14.20 3.04 -4.23
CA GLY A 701 -12.76 3.01 -4.42
C GLY A 701 -12.26 1.92 -5.38
N LEU A 702 -11.00 2.04 -5.81
CA LEU A 702 -10.32 1.05 -6.66
C LEU A 702 -10.00 -0.25 -5.90
N GLN A 703 -9.99 -0.20 -4.57
CA GLN A 703 -9.73 -1.36 -3.72
C GLN A 703 -10.72 -1.38 -2.55
N ALA A 704 -11.26 -2.56 -2.27
CA ALA A 704 -12.18 -2.76 -1.16
C ALA A 704 -12.12 -4.20 -0.66
N GLU A 705 -12.54 -4.42 0.59
CA GLU A 705 -12.84 -5.74 1.12
C GLU A 705 -14.31 -5.76 1.55
N ILE A 706 -15.05 -6.72 1.01
CA ILE A 706 -16.47 -6.90 1.32
C ILE A 706 -16.67 -8.20 2.12
N ASP A 707 -17.63 -8.21 3.04
CA ASP A 707 -17.84 -9.32 3.99
C ASP A 707 -18.15 -10.67 3.31
N GLY A 708 -18.64 -10.62 2.06
CA GLY A 708 -18.92 -11.78 1.24
C GLY A 708 -19.85 -11.42 0.08
N LEU A 709 -20.09 -12.38 -0.81
CA LEU A 709 -21.08 -12.30 -1.88
C LEU A 709 -22.18 -13.34 -1.63
N SER A 710 -23.40 -13.06 -2.10
CA SER A 710 -24.48 -14.05 -1.98
C SER A 710 -24.19 -15.31 -2.81
N ARG A 711 -24.76 -16.47 -2.47
CA ARG A 711 -24.49 -17.71 -3.21
C ARG A 711 -24.97 -17.59 -4.67
N GLY A 712 -24.13 -17.98 -5.63
CA GLY A 712 -24.46 -18.01 -7.05
C GLY A 712 -23.37 -17.43 -7.95
N ARG A 713 -23.68 -17.21 -9.23
CA ARG A 713 -22.76 -16.61 -10.20
C ARG A 713 -22.89 -15.09 -10.21
N HIS A 714 -21.76 -14.39 -10.09
CA HIS A 714 -21.69 -12.93 -10.09
C HIS A 714 -20.94 -12.42 -11.32
N VAL A 715 -21.41 -11.30 -11.85
CA VAL A 715 -20.62 -10.40 -12.70
C VAL A 715 -20.28 -9.21 -11.83
N LEU A 716 -19.02 -9.16 -11.41
CA LEU A 716 -18.48 -8.01 -10.68
C LEU A 716 -18.01 -6.99 -11.70
N ARG A 717 -18.33 -5.72 -11.48
CA ARG A 717 -17.94 -4.61 -12.34
C ARG A 717 -17.29 -3.53 -11.48
N LEU A 718 -16.10 -3.10 -11.89
CA LEU A 718 -15.45 -1.89 -11.42
C LEU A 718 -15.78 -0.78 -12.41
N VAL A 719 -16.36 0.31 -11.92
CA VAL A 719 -16.64 1.53 -12.69
C VAL A 719 -15.72 2.63 -12.19
N VAL A 720 -15.19 3.42 -13.11
CA VAL A 720 -14.38 4.61 -12.84
C VAL A 720 -14.99 5.77 -13.62
N ASP A 721 -15.38 6.82 -12.88
CA ASP A 721 -15.97 8.05 -13.37
C ASP A 721 -15.06 9.23 -12.99
N ASP A 722 -14.73 10.07 -13.97
CA ASP A 722 -13.91 11.26 -13.77
C ASP A 722 -14.71 12.57 -13.91
N GLY A 723 -16.04 12.48 -13.96
CA GLY A 723 -16.95 13.61 -14.16
C GLY A 723 -17.13 14.01 -15.62
N THR A 724 -16.43 13.37 -16.58
CA THR A 724 -16.62 13.58 -18.02
C THR A 724 -17.00 12.32 -18.78
N SER A 725 -16.56 11.14 -18.30
CA SER A 725 -16.87 9.85 -18.91
C SER A 725 -16.73 8.70 -17.91
N GLU A 726 -17.59 7.69 -18.05
CA GLU A 726 -17.45 6.42 -17.32
C GLU A 726 -16.68 5.38 -18.15
N THR A 727 -15.76 4.67 -17.50
CA THR A 727 -15.12 3.46 -18.04
C THR A 727 -15.23 2.34 -17.02
N SER A 728 -15.32 1.10 -17.47
CA SER A 728 -15.50 -0.03 -16.55
C SER A 728 -14.87 -1.31 -17.08
N ASP A 729 -14.46 -2.17 -16.16
CA ASP A 729 -14.11 -3.55 -16.42
C ASP A 729 -15.03 -4.51 -15.66
N ARG A 730 -15.07 -5.78 -16.08
CA ARG A 730 -15.90 -6.80 -15.43
C ARG A 730 -15.20 -8.16 -15.34
N VAL A 731 -15.47 -8.85 -14.25
CA VAL A 731 -15.02 -10.22 -14.02
C VAL A 731 -16.21 -11.10 -13.62
N ILE A 732 -16.16 -12.38 -14.01
CA ILE A 732 -17.16 -13.37 -13.63
C ILE A 732 -16.57 -14.23 -12.51
N VAL A 733 -17.32 -14.43 -11.44
CA VAL A 733 -16.95 -15.32 -10.33
C VAL A 733 -18.14 -16.19 -9.94
N SER A 734 -17.86 -17.32 -9.30
CA SER A 734 -18.88 -18.22 -8.74
C SER A 734 -18.73 -18.30 -7.23
N VAL A 735 -19.82 -18.16 -6.49
CA VAL A 735 -19.83 -18.18 -5.03
C VAL A 735 -20.58 -19.43 -4.57
N GLY A 736 -19.88 -20.30 -3.84
CA GLY A 736 -20.37 -21.59 -3.40
C GLY A 736 -19.71 -22.02 -2.08
N ASP A 737 -20.31 -23.00 -1.43
CA ASP A 737 -19.63 -23.75 -0.37
C ASP A 737 -19.17 -25.05 -1.03
N ASP A 738 -17.89 -25.40 -0.89
CA ASP A 738 -17.38 -26.72 -1.26
C ASP A 738 -18.12 -27.85 -0.54
#